data_AF-A0AAN7LAG8-F1
#
_entry.id   AF-A0AAN7LAG8-F1
#
_cell.length_a   1.000
_cell.length_b   1.000
_cell.length_c   1.000
_cell.angle_alpha   90.00
_cell.angle_beta   90.00
_cell.angle_gamma   90.00
#
_symmetry.space_group_name_H-M   'P 1'
#
loop_
_entity.id
_entity.type
_entity.pdbx_description
1 polymer ?
#
loop_
_entity_poly.entity_id
_entity_poly.type
_entity_poly.pdbx_seq_one_letter_code
_entity_poly.pdbx_strand_id
1 'polypeptide(L)'
;MSVIYLRCAALLSSSSSSFCTNCPKSKPTKPHFSFSCFASSPDKALSTMSLYDQELSAAKKAASLASRLCQKVQRALLQSDVHSKSDKSPVTIADYGSQALVSFILQRELSSASFSLVAEEDSGDLRTPSGTETLHRITEVVNETLAADGSYHSCTLSTEDILTAIDSGRSEGGSVGRHWVLDPIDGTKGFLRGDQYAIALALLDEGKVVLGVLACPNLPLASIVEKDSQKGVGCLLFAKIGSGTYMQSLEGSSPIRVNVSAIENSEDASFFESYEAAHSMHDLSSSIAKKLGVKAPPVRIDSQAKYGALSRGDGAIYMRFPRAGYREKIWDHAAGCIVATEAGGLVTDASGQPLDFSKGRYLDLDTGIIVTNQKLMPLLLKADQNMALGKYTRVDNKRSSSSYCSIVTIAVIVSLCLVGVWMMTSSYVVPVQNVDAPQEKINEVNEQIPVKINDGNDEVTGNKATDNKETSNTVQFEDIPGDLPVDAIKGDSSDSSSQENQDENLESRTQQIERLGDETKSDDGERKSESGEMKNEGGVNDTTGLTEPGEASKEKKSVSSDSEKANSDESENNTEQNESKIEENVDKSDSNELSIDSDEKNHQTMLKDQNQIELLPSGAQSELLKETTTQNGAFSTQAAESRSEKASQESTMQETGFSWKLCNITAGPDYIPCLDNLQAIRSLRSTKHYEHRERHCPENPPTCLVPLPEGYKRPIGWPKSREKIWYYNVPHTKLAEVKGHQNWVKVTGEYLTFPGGGTQFKHGALHYIDFIQESIPDIGWGKQSRVILDVGCGVASFGGFLFDRGVLAMSFAPKDEHEAQVQFALERGIPAISAVMGTTRLPFPGRVFDVVHCARCRVPWHIEGGKLLLELNRVLRPGGFFVWSATPVYQKLAEDVEIWNAMSELTKAMCWELISVNKDTVNRVGVATYRKPTTNECYEKRSQAEPPPCADSDDSDAAWNVPLQACMHKVPTGSEVRGSQWPEQWPTRLDKAPYWLLNSQVGVYGKPAPEDFTSDYEHWKRVVSKSYLTGIGIDWSTVRNVMDMRSVYGGFAAVLKDLSIWVMNVVTVDSPDTLPIIYERGLFGIYHDWCESFSTYPRSYDLLHADHLFSKVKQRCKLDAVVAEVDRISRPEGKLIVRDDVETIGQLESMLRLMNWEVHLTYSKDEEGLLCIQKSFWRPTESETLTYAVA
;
A
#
# COMPACT_ATOMS: atom_id res chain seq x y z
N MET A 1 -41.66 19.96 34.74
CA MET A 1 -41.99 21.37 35.05
C MET A 1 -41.00 22.24 34.30
N SER A 2 -41.46 23.08 33.38
CA SER A 2 -41.86 24.48 33.62
C SER A 2 -40.61 25.36 33.81
N VAL A 3 -40.08 26.01 32.76
CA VAL A 3 -40.59 27.24 32.10
C VAL A 3 -40.49 28.47 33.00
N ILE A 4 -39.59 29.40 32.62
CA ILE A 4 -39.69 30.89 32.61
C ILE A 4 -38.34 31.41 32.06
N TYR A 5 -38.11 32.48 31.29
CA TYR A 5 -38.80 33.63 30.65
C TYR A 5 -38.07 34.97 30.98
N LEU A 6 -37.41 35.54 29.96
CA LEU A 6 -37.57 36.93 29.48
C LEU A 6 -36.70 38.14 29.99
N ARG A 7 -36.12 38.85 28.98
CA ARG A 7 -35.97 40.32 28.76
C ARG A 7 -35.08 41.23 29.63
N CYS A 8 -34.21 42.01 28.96
CA CYS A 8 -34.31 43.48 28.69
C CYS A 8 -33.05 43.98 27.89
N ALA A 9 -33.12 44.81 26.82
CA ALA A 9 -33.48 46.25 26.66
C ALA A 9 -32.25 47.21 26.82
N ALA A 10 -32.05 48.35 26.12
CA ALA A 10 -32.69 48.99 24.92
C ALA A 10 -31.85 50.23 24.44
N LEU A 11 -32.45 51.16 23.66
CA LEU A 11 -31.97 52.49 23.14
C LEU A 11 -31.14 52.43 21.84
N LEU A 12 -31.21 53.33 20.82
CA LEU A 12 -32.03 54.51 20.41
C LEU A 12 -31.83 54.70 18.85
N SER A 13 -32.32 55.66 18.03
CA SER A 13 -33.04 56.95 18.19
C SER A 13 -34.15 57.17 17.11
N SER A 14 -34.15 58.26 16.30
CA SER A 14 -35.29 58.69 15.42
C SER A 14 -35.01 59.82 14.39
N SER A 15 -35.60 59.79 13.18
CA SER A 15 -36.05 60.93 12.29
C SER A 15 -36.21 60.52 10.80
N SER A 16 -36.71 61.35 9.86
CA SER A 16 -38.15 61.66 9.61
C SER A 16 -38.47 62.29 8.22
N SER A 17 -39.67 61.99 7.64
CA SER A 17 -40.37 62.73 6.53
C SER A 17 -39.79 62.63 5.08
N SER A 18 -40.47 62.94 3.94
CA SER A 18 -41.88 63.30 3.61
C SER A 18 -42.26 63.19 2.08
N PHE A 19 -43.56 62.99 1.76
CA PHE A 19 -44.34 63.34 0.52
C PHE A 19 -44.02 62.66 -0.86
N CYS A 20 -44.94 61.94 -1.57
CA CYS A 20 -46.13 62.33 -2.40
C CYS A 20 -45.82 62.42 -3.94
N THR A 21 -46.68 62.13 -4.94
CA THR A 21 -48.14 61.81 -5.01
C THR A 21 -48.57 61.12 -6.34
N ASN A 22 -49.79 60.55 -6.37
CA ASN A 22 -50.74 60.34 -7.50
C ASN A 22 -51.07 58.93 -8.05
N CYS A 23 -52.34 58.79 -8.46
CA CYS A 23 -53.08 57.66 -9.05
C CYS A 23 -54.13 58.29 -10.03
N PRO A 24 -54.80 57.58 -10.98
CA PRO A 24 -55.99 56.77 -10.60
C PRO A 24 -56.43 55.59 -11.53
N LYS A 25 -57.00 54.55 -10.91
CA LYS A 25 -58.25 53.80 -11.29
C LYS A 25 -58.54 53.39 -12.75
N SER A 26 -58.85 52.10 -12.97
CA SER A 26 -60.25 51.63 -13.17
C SER A 26 -60.46 50.11 -13.33
N LYS A 27 -61.69 49.68 -13.01
CA LYS A 27 -62.45 48.44 -13.34
C LYS A 27 -63.86 48.94 -13.76
N PRO A 28 -64.83 48.14 -14.30
CA PRO A 28 -64.94 46.67 -14.42
C PRO A 28 -65.29 46.18 -15.86
N THR A 29 -65.50 44.89 -16.18
CA THR A 29 -66.80 44.18 -16.04
C THR A 29 -66.75 42.71 -16.50
N LYS A 30 -67.75 41.93 -16.07
CA LYS A 30 -68.26 40.62 -16.58
C LYS A 30 -69.79 40.80 -16.80
N PRO A 31 -70.59 39.88 -17.39
CA PRO A 31 -70.35 38.45 -17.72
C PRO A 31 -70.39 38.21 -19.26
N HIS A 32 -71.09 37.29 -19.95
CA HIS A 32 -72.12 36.27 -19.62
C HIS A 32 -72.32 35.23 -20.77
N PHE A 33 -72.89 34.07 -20.41
CA PHE A 33 -73.59 33.06 -21.24
C PHE A 33 -72.78 32.05 -22.07
N SER A 34 -73.52 31.00 -22.46
CA SER A 34 -73.11 29.69 -22.98
C SER A 34 -73.93 29.37 -24.23
N PHE A 35 -73.36 28.64 -25.20
CA PHE A 35 -73.95 27.39 -25.72
C PHE A 35 -72.96 26.61 -26.61
N SER A 36 -73.26 25.34 -26.89
CA SER A 36 -72.44 24.38 -27.64
C SER A 36 -72.77 24.32 -29.14
N CYS A 37 -71.78 24.05 -30.01
CA CYS A 37 -71.73 22.81 -30.84
C CYS A 37 -70.61 22.80 -31.93
N PHE A 38 -70.03 21.60 -32.11
CA PHE A 38 -69.34 21.02 -33.28
C PHE A 38 -68.82 21.88 -34.46
N ALA A 39 -67.49 21.96 -34.53
CA ALA A 39 -66.63 21.52 -35.63
C ALA A 39 -66.89 21.96 -37.10
N SER A 40 -66.09 22.89 -37.59
CA SER A 40 -65.01 22.59 -38.58
C SER A 40 -64.01 23.76 -38.72
N SER A 41 -62.82 23.47 -39.27
CA SER A 41 -61.64 24.35 -39.46
C SER A 41 -61.91 25.65 -40.26
N PRO A 42 -61.04 26.71 -40.23
CA PRO A 42 -59.60 26.66 -39.93
C PRO A 42 -58.96 27.81 -39.10
N ASP A 43 -57.65 27.67 -38.88
CA ASP A 43 -56.61 28.70 -38.70
C ASP A 43 -56.82 29.88 -37.72
N LYS A 44 -56.35 29.66 -36.48
CA LYS A 44 -55.36 30.55 -35.84
C LYS A 44 -54.69 29.85 -34.65
N ALA A 45 -53.53 29.24 -34.90
CA ALA A 45 -52.71 28.61 -33.86
C ALA A 45 -51.99 29.68 -33.01
N LEU A 46 -52.62 30.08 -31.89
CA LEU A 46 -51.92 30.80 -30.83
C LEU A 46 -51.00 29.81 -30.12
N SER A 47 -49.69 30.01 -30.21
CA SER A 47 -48.69 29.03 -29.75
C SER A 47 -48.78 28.79 -28.23
N THR A 48 -49.31 27.63 -27.85
CA THR A 48 -49.19 27.10 -26.49
C THR A 48 -47.76 26.60 -26.28
N MET A 49 -46.96 27.32 -25.50
CA MET A 49 -45.71 26.76 -24.97
C MET A 49 -46.02 25.47 -24.21
N SER A 50 -45.20 24.44 -24.43
CA SER A 50 -45.33 23.15 -23.77
C SER A 50 -44.57 23.13 -22.44
N LEU A 51 -44.88 22.14 -21.61
CA LEU A 51 -44.26 21.97 -20.29
C LEU A 51 -42.72 21.94 -20.42
N TYR A 52 -42.01 22.65 -19.55
CA TYR A 52 -40.55 22.80 -19.51
C TYR A 52 -39.85 23.47 -20.72
N ASP A 53 -40.56 24.17 -21.62
CA ASP A 53 -39.89 24.85 -22.75
C ASP A 53 -38.98 26.02 -22.32
N GLN A 54 -39.36 26.77 -21.26
CA GLN A 54 -38.53 27.85 -20.73
C GLN A 54 -37.29 27.29 -20.03
N GLU A 55 -37.48 26.26 -19.20
CA GLU A 55 -36.41 25.50 -18.54
C GLU A 55 -35.43 24.92 -19.57
N LEU A 56 -35.91 24.39 -20.71
CA LEU A 56 -35.05 23.87 -21.78
C LEU A 56 -34.27 24.96 -22.50
N SER A 57 -34.88 26.11 -22.76
CA SER A 57 -34.20 27.26 -23.34
C SER A 57 -33.09 27.77 -22.41
N ALA A 58 -33.38 27.89 -21.12
CA ALA A 58 -32.41 28.31 -20.10
C ALA A 58 -31.26 27.31 -19.95
N ALA A 59 -31.55 26.01 -19.84
CA ALA A 59 -30.55 24.95 -19.70
C ALA A 59 -29.62 24.86 -20.91
N LYS A 60 -30.16 24.96 -22.13
CA LYS A 60 -29.35 24.99 -23.35
C LYS A 60 -28.44 26.21 -23.43
N LYS A 61 -28.95 27.40 -23.05
CA LYS A 61 -28.15 28.64 -23.00
C LYS A 61 -27.04 28.54 -21.97
N ALA A 62 -27.34 28.04 -20.76
CA ALA A 62 -26.41 27.83 -19.67
C ALA A 62 -25.27 26.86 -20.06
N ALA A 63 -25.62 25.65 -20.50
CA ALA A 63 -24.63 24.62 -20.89
C ALA A 63 -23.77 25.05 -22.09
N SER A 64 -24.33 25.79 -23.05
CA SER A 64 -23.56 26.32 -24.20
C SER A 64 -22.59 27.45 -23.81
N LEU A 65 -22.88 28.20 -22.75
CA LEU A 65 -22.00 29.24 -22.21
C LEU A 65 -20.91 28.66 -21.33
N ALA A 66 -21.25 27.69 -20.46
CA ALA A 66 -20.28 26.87 -19.75
C ALA A 66 -19.31 26.16 -20.72
N SER A 67 -19.83 25.56 -21.80
CA SER A 67 -19.00 24.94 -22.84
C SER A 67 -18.01 25.93 -23.49
N ARG A 68 -18.40 27.18 -23.73
CA ARG A 68 -17.50 28.21 -24.27
C ARG A 68 -16.39 28.56 -23.27
N LEU A 69 -16.72 28.65 -21.98
CA LEU A 69 -15.77 28.84 -20.89
C LEU A 69 -14.76 27.67 -20.82
N CYS A 70 -15.26 26.44 -20.71
CA CYS A 70 -14.42 25.24 -20.64
C CYS A 70 -13.50 25.10 -21.87
N GLN A 71 -14.01 25.34 -23.09
CA GLN A 71 -13.18 25.35 -24.30
C GLN A 71 -12.10 26.44 -24.28
N LYS A 72 -12.38 27.64 -23.75
CA LYS A 72 -11.36 28.71 -23.62
C LYS A 72 -10.24 28.27 -22.66
N VAL A 73 -10.61 27.74 -21.49
CA VAL A 73 -9.64 27.31 -20.47
C VAL A 73 -8.84 26.09 -20.94
N GLN A 74 -9.48 25.10 -21.57
CA GLN A 74 -8.80 23.93 -22.14
C GLN A 74 -7.82 24.32 -23.26
N ARG A 75 -8.19 25.26 -24.14
CA ARG A 75 -7.26 25.78 -25.16
C ARG A 75 -6.07 26.50 -24.55
N ALA A 76 -6.28 27.33 -23.52
CA ALA A 76 -5.20 28.01 -22.81
C ALA A 76 -4.24 27.01 -22.14
N LEU A 77 -4.76 25.98 -21.47
CA LEU A 77 -4.00 24.85 -20.90
C LEU A 77 -3.14 24.14 -21.96
N LEU A 78 -3.73 23.82 -23.11
CA LEU A 78 -3.07 23.08 -24.20
C LEU A 78 -2.17 23.97 -25.09
N GLN A 79 -2.11 25.29 -24.88
CA GLN A 79 -1.30 26.24 -25.65
C GLN A 79 -0.14 26.85 -24.85
N SER A 80 -0.07 26.63 -23.53
CA SER A 80 1.13 26.99 -22.77
C SER A 80 2.22 25.94 -22.96
N ASP A 81 3.32 26.31 -23.65
CA ASP A 81 4.54 25.50 -23.83
C ASP A 81 5.34 25.25 -22.53
N VAL A 82 4.66 25.17 -21.38
CA VAL A 82 5.21 25.01 -20.04
C VAL A 82 4.53 23.82 -19.36
N HIS A 83 4.88 22.61 -19.81
CA HIS A 83 4.46 21.33 -19.20
C HIS A 83 5.07 21.07 -17.79
N SER A 84 5.65 22.09 -17.14
CA SER A 84 6.26 22.00 -15.80
C SER A 84 5.39 22.54 -14.66
N LYS A 85 4.18 23.06 -14.94
CA LYS A 85 3.23 23.44 -13.89
C LYS A 85 2.36 22.26 -13.48
N SER A 86 2.76 21.60 -12.40
CA SER A 86 2.01 20.54 -11.70
C SER A 86 0.79 21.05 -10.92
N ASP A 87 0.30 22.27 -11.21
CA ASP A 87 -0.83 22.87 -10.52
C ASP A 87 -2.16 22.49 -11.19
N LYS A 88 -3.19 22.23 -10.38
CA LYS A 88 -4.53 21.86 -10.86
C LYS A 88 -5.38 23.06 -11.29
N SER A 89 -4.88 24.30 -11.18
CA SER A 89 -5.72 25.50 -11.30
C SER A 89 -6.49 25.62 -12.61
N PRO A 90 -6.00 25.19 -13.80
CA PRO A 90 -6.77 25.30 -15.03
C PRO A 90 -8.05 24.47 -15.04
N VAL A 91 -8.04 23.32 -14.36
CA VAL A 91 -9.23 22.48 -14.20
C VAL A 91 -10.19 23.14 -13.23
N THR A 92 -9.69 23.42 -12.02
CA THR A 92 -10.44 24.07 -10.93
C THR A 92 -11.10 25.41 -11.35
N ILE A 93 -10.46 26.19 -12.22
CA ILE A 93 -11.03 27.43 -12.78
C ILE A 93 -12.20 27.14 -13.73
N ALA A 94 -12.13 26.05 -14.50
CA ALA A 94 -13.18 25.64 -15.42
C ALA A 94 -14.35 24.96 -14.68
N ASP A 95 -14.09 24.16 -13.64
CA ASP A 95 -15.11 23.53 -12.80
C ASP A 95 -15.96 24.60 -12.08
N TYR A 96 -15.33 25.42 -11.23
CA TYR A 96 -16.01 26.49 -10.51
C TYR A 96 -16.60 27.56 -11.46
N GLY A 97 -15.89 27.89 -12.54
CA GLY A 97 -16.34 28.89 -13.53
C GLY A 97 -17.59 28.44 -14.30
N SER A 98 -17.66 27.17 -14.70
CA SER A 98 -18.85 26.62 -15.35
C SER A 98 -20.01 26.45 -14.38
N GLN A 99 -19.78 26.00 -13.15
CA GLN A 99 -20.82 25.92 -12.11
C GLN A 99 -21.41 27.30 -11.78
N ALA A 100 -20.56 28.31 -11.56
CA ALA A 100 -21.00 29.68 -11.33
C ALA A 100 -21.84 30.21 -12.49
N LEU A 101 -21.38 30.00 -13.73
CA LEU A 101 -22.03 30.49 -14.94
C LEU A 101 -23.39 29.80 -15.20
N VAL A 102 -23.49 28.47 -15.02
CA VAL A 102 -24.77 27.75 -15.15
C VAL A 102 -25.76 28.19 -14.08
N SER A 103 -25.33 28.23 -12.82
CA SER A 103 -26.15 28.65 -11.68
C SER A 103 -26.71 30.07 -11.89
N PHE A 104 -25.85 31.01 -12.27
CA PHE A 104 -26.23 32.40 -12.57
C PHE A 104 -27.23 32.51 -13.73
N ILE A 105 -27.01 31.81 -14.84
CA ILE A 105 -27.90 31.87 -16.01
C ILE A 105 -29.26 31.27 -15.68
N LEU A 106 -29.32 30.11 -15.01
CA LEU A 106 -30.59 29.49 -14.62
C LEU A 106 -31.39 30.41 -13.68
N GLN A 107 -30.74 30.98 -12.64
CA GLN A 107 -31.40 31.93 -11.73
C GLN A 107 -31.88 33.21 -12.45
N ARG A 108 -31.20 33.63 -13.51
CA ARG A 108 -31.59 34.82 -14.31
C ARG A 108 -32.79 34.56 -15.23
N GLU A 109 -32.77 33.45 -15.97
CA GLU A 109 -33.77 33.11 -16.99
C GLU A 109 -35.04 32.47 -16.38
N LEU A 110 -34.95 31.90 -15.17
CA LEU A 110 -36.04 31.19 -14.48
C LEU A 110 -36.47 31.93 -13.21
N SER A 111 -37.16 33.06 -13.38
CA SER A 111 -37.55 33.99 -12.31
C SER A 111 -38.68 33.50 -11.38
N SER A 112 -38.68 32.21 -11.02
CA SER A 112 -39.68 31.53 -10.19
C SER A 112 -39.15 31.16 -8.80
N ALA A 113 -40.05 30.98 -7.82
CA ALA A 113 -39.69 30.69 -6.44
C ALA A 113 -38.97 29.33 -6.27
N SER A 114 -38.17 29.24 -5.20
CA SER A 114 -37.32 28.09 -4.83
C SER A 114 -36.45 27.56 -5.98
N PHE A 115 -35.38 28.30 -6.29
CA PHE A 115 -34.24 27.72 -7.01
C PHE A 115 -33.54 26.68 -6.13
N SER A 116 -33.25 25.52 -6.69
CA SER A 116 -32.47 24.45 -6.07
C SER A 116 -31.59 23.82 -7.13
N LEU A 117 -30.31 23.69 -6.82
CA LEU A 117 -29.28 23.08 -7.66
C LEU A 117 -28.50 22.08 -6.79
N VAL A 118 -28.34 20.87 -7.28
CA VAL A 118 -27.38 19.87 -6.82
C VAL A 118 -26.20 19.94 -7.78
N ALA A 119 -25.00 20.20 -7.30
CA ALA A 119 -23.79 20.17 -8.12
C ALA A 119 -22.64 19.41 -7.42
N GLU A 120 -21.53 19.23 -8.13
CA GLU A 120 -20.28 18.66 -7.57
C GLU A 120 -19.66 19.62 -6.53
N GLU A 121 -19.35 20.84 -6.96
CA GLU A 121 -18.41 21.74 -6.26
C GLU A 121 -19.07 22.62 -5.18
N ASP A 122 -18.27 23.11 -4.23
CA ASP A 122 -18.68 24.11 -3.25
C ASP A 122 -17.56 25.12 -2.95
N SER A 123 -17.88 26.36 -2.54
CA SER A 123 -16.86 27.42 -2.49
C SER A 123 -15.87 27.36 -1.32
N GLY A 124 -15.90 26.32 -0.48
CA GLY A 124 -15.08 26.19 0.73
C GLY A 124 -13.59 26.49 0.53
N ASP A 125 -12.97 25.88 -0.50
CA ASP A 125 -11.55 26.09 -0.81
C ASP A 125 -11.26 27.50 -1.35
N LEU A 126 -12.19 28.09 -2.11
CA LEU A 126 -12.07 29.45 -2.66
C LEU A 126 -12.13 30.54 -1.59
N ARG A 127 -12.74 30.25 -0.43
CA ARG A 127 -12.80 31.17 0.72
C ARG A 127 -11.55 31.10 1.62
N THR A 128 -10.55 30.27 1.29
CA THR A 128 -9.24 30.24 1.96
C THR A 128 -8.32 31.35 1.46
N PRO A 129 -7.29 31.79 2.23
CA PRO A 129 -6.30 32.77 1.74
C PRO A 129 -5.62 32.34 0.42
N SER A 130 -5.33 31.05 0.28
CA SER A 130 -4.82 30.40 -0.93
C SER A 130 -5.82 30.36 -2.10
N GLY A 131 -7.13 30.38 -1.82
CA GLY A 131 -8.19 30.39 -2.83
C GLY A 131 -8.35 31.74 -3.55
N THR A 132 -7.88 32.84 -2.94
CA THR A 132 -8.10 34.21 -3.42
C THR A 132 -7.67 34.46 -4.86
N GLU A 133 -6.50 33.96 -5.27
CA GLU A 133 -5.99 34.13 -6.65
C GLU A 133 -6.83 33.32 -7.67
N THR A 134 -7.16 32.08 -7.32
CA THR A 134 -8.02 31.21 -8.13
C THR A 134 -9.41 31.82 -8.30
N LEU A 135 -9.99 32.35 -7.21
CA LEU A 135 -11.28 33.06 -7.24
C LEU A 135 -11.23 34.29 -8.14
N HIS A 136 -10.12 35.04 -8.17
CA HIS A 136 -9.95 36.16 -9.09
C HIS A 136 -9.93 35.69 -10.56
N ARG A 137 -9.16 34.64 -10.89
CA ARG A 137 -9.11 34.06 -12.25
C ARG A 137 -10.46 33.47 -12.69
N ILE A 138 -11.22 32.85 -11.78
CA ILE A 138 -12.61 32.41 -12.04
C ILE A 138 -13.50 33.63 -12.36
N THR A 139 -13.44 34.66 -11.52
CA THR A 139 -14.26 35.88 -11.67
C THR A 139 -13.95 36.60 -12.99
N GLU A 140 -12.68 36.67 -13.38
CA GLU A 140 -12.25 37.20 -14.68
C GLU A 140 -12.83 36.40 -15.85
N VAL A 141 -12.57 35.10 -15.91
CA VAL A 141 -12.97 34.22 -17.03
C VAL A 141 -14.50 34.12 -17.18
N VAL A 142 -15.25 34.13 -16.07
CA VAL A 142 -16.73 34.16 -16.10
C VAL A 142 -17.23 35.50 -16.67
N ASN A 143 -16.68 36.63 -16.21
CA ASN A 143 -17.08 37.95 -16.71
C ASN A 143 -16.72 38.15 -18.19
N GLU A 144 -15.55 37.70 -18.64
CA GLU A 144 -15.18 37.68 -20.06
C GLU A 144 -16.19 36.87 -20.90
N THR A 145 -16.62 35.72 -20.40
CA THR A 145 -17.58 34.84 -21.11
C THR A 145 -18.97 35.47 -21.18
N LEU A 146 -19.43 36.13 -20.11
CA LEU A 146 -20.69 36.88 -20.08
C LEU A 146 -20.67 38.10 -21.01
N ALA A 147 -19.54 38.81 -21.10
CA ALA A 147 -19.36 39.92 -22.03
C ALA A 147 -19.38 39.44 -23.49
N ALA A 148 -18.67 38.34 -23.80
CA ALA A 148 -18.58 37.78 -25.15
C ALA A 148 -19.92 37.28 -25.73
N ASP A 149 -20.91 36.98 -24.88
CA ASP A 149 -22.25 36.53 -25.34
C ASP A 149 -23.16 37.68 -25.82
N GLY A 150 -22.84 38.94 -25.52
CA GLY A 150 -23.74 40.06 -25.76
C GLY A 150 -24.86 40.18 -24.71
N SER A 151 -25.56 39.07 -24.41
CA SER A 151 -26.79 39.02 -23.60
C SER A 151 -26.75 39.72 -22.24
N TYR A 152 -25.59 39.79 -21.58
CA TYR A 152 -25.47 40.17 -20.17
C TYR A 152 -24.54 41.37 -19.91
N HIS A 153 -24.30 42.22 -20.93
CA HIS A 153 -23.35 43.37 -20.90
C HIS A 153 -23.45 44.33 -19.71
N SER A 154 -24.57 44.38 -18.99
CA SER A 154 -24.77 45.26 -17.83
C SER A 154 -24.57 44.58 -16.47
N CYS A 155 -23.98 43.38 -16.42
CA CYS A 155 -23.88 42.58 -15.19
C CYS A 155 -22.48 41.97 -14.99
N THR A 156 -21.52 42.79 -14.57
CA THR A 156 -20.25 42.31 -14.02
C THR A 156 -20.50 41.66 -12.66
N LEU A 157 -20.03 40.43 -12.46
CA LEU A 157 -20.09 39.70 -11.20
C LEU A 157 -18.88 40.04 -10.33
N SER A 158 -19.10 40.30 -9.04
CA SER A 158 -18.05 40.38 -8.03
C SER A 158 -17.61 38.98 -7.58
N THR A 159 -16.52 38.91 -6.82
CA THR A 159 -16.05 37.65 -6.24
C THR A 159 -17.09 37.00 -5.31
N GLU A 160 -17.87 37.76 -4.55
CA GLU A 160 -18.94 37.19 -3.69
C GLU A 160 -20.17 36.74 -4.49
N ASP A 161 -20.46 37.37 -5.64
CA ASP A 161 -21.50 36.88 -6.56
C ASP A 161 -21.11 35.50 -7.14
N ILE A 162 -19.83 35.32 -7.48
CA ILE A 162 -19.28 34.03 -7.93
C ILE A 162 -19.35 32.98 -6.82
N LEU A 163 -18.90 33.30 -5.60
CA LEU A 163 -19.00 32.39 -4.44
C LEU A 163 -20.46 32.00 -4.15
N THR A 164 -21.39 32.95 -4.25
CA THR A 164 -22.84 32.72 -4.07
C THR A 164 -23.42 31.85 -5.18
N ALA A 165 -23.02 32.06 -6.44
CA ALA A 165 -23.45 31.25 -7.56
C ALA A 165 -22.97 29.79 -7.44
N ILE A 166 -21.74 29.57 -6.97
CA ILE A 166 -21.18 28.23 -6.67
C ILE A 166 -21.94 27.59 -5.51
N ASP A 167 -22.07 28.27 -4.37
CA ASP A 167 -22.72 27.76 -3.15
C ASP A 167 -24.22 27.44 -3.34
N SER A 168 -24.85 28.01 -4.38
CA SER A 168 -26.22 27.65 -4.78
C SER A 168 -26.36 26.16 -5.17
N GLY A 169 -25.25 25.47 -5.50
CA GLY A 169 -25.19 24.04 -5.83
C GLY A 169 -25.23 23.08 -4.63
N ARG A 170 -25.31 23.59 -3.40
CA ARG A 170 -25.30 22.81 -2.14
C ARG A 170 -26.65 22.16 -1.79
N SER A 171 -27.54 21.91 -2.75
CA SER A 171 -28.79 21.20 -2.45
C SER A 171 -28.57 19.70 -2.37
N GLU A 172 -29.24 19.02 -1.44
CA GLU A 172 -29.19 17.56 -1.33
C GLU A 172 -30.08 16.84 -2.36
N GLY A 173 -30.90 17.57 -3.11
CA GLY A 173 -31.93 17.00 -3.99
C GLY A 173 -33.06 16.35 -3.18
N GLY A 174 -33.74 15.38 -3.79
CA GLY A 174 -34.77 14.59 -3.11
C GLY A 174 -35.97 14.23 -3.99
N SER A 175 -37.04 13.79 -3.34
CA SER A 175 -38.25 13.24 -3.94
C SER A 175 -39.39 14.23 -4.14
N VAL A 176 -39.23 15.49 -3.72
CA VAL A 176 -40.30 16.51 -3.67
C VAL A 176 -39.78 17.84 -4.18
N GLY A 177 -40.52 18.49 -5.09
CA GLY A 177 -40.15 19.75 -5.71
C GLY A 177 -39.21 19.60 -6.90
N ARG A 178 -38.60 20.73 -7.28
CA ARG A 178 -37.75 20.87 -8.48
C ARG A 178 -36.29 21.05 -8.09
N HIS A 179 -35.42 20.21 -8.65
CA HIS A 179 -33.98 20.26 -8.42
C HIS A 179 -33.25 20.25 -9.76
N TRP A 180 -32.47 21.28 -10.05
CA TRP A 180 -31.44 21.18 -11.08
C TRP A 180 -30.32 20.27 -10.59
N VAL A 181 -29.70 19.52 -11.50
CA VAL A 181 -28.60 18.60 -11.22
C VAL A 181 -27.51 18.87 -12.24
N LEU A 182 -26.30 19.22 -11.80
CA LEU A 182 -25.19 19.69 -12.64
C LEU A 182 -23.90 18.94 -12.33
N ASP A 183 -23.30 18.34 -13.36
CA ASP A 183 -21.86 18.12 -13.40
C ASP A 183 -21.21 19.25 -14.21
N PRO A 184 -20.33 20.08 -13.62
CA PRO A 184 -19.64 21.15 -14.34
C PRO A 184 -18.70 20.62 -15.43
N ILE A 185 -17.92 19.57 -15.15
CA ILE A 185 -16.97 18.94 -16.09
C ILE A 185 -16.89 17.42 -15.81
N ASP A 186 -17.91 16.70 -16.29
CA ASP A 186 -17.91 15.26 -16.30
C ASP A 186 -16.76 14.78 -17.19
N GLY A 187 -15.94 13.85 -16.69
CA GLY A 187 -14.72 13.40 -17.37
C GLY A 187 -13.53 14.35 -17.21
N THR A 188 -13.32 14.91 -16.02
CA THR A 188 -12.21 15.80 -15.62
C THR A 188 -10.82 15.37 -16.15
N LYS A 189 -10.53 14.07 -16.20
CA LYS A 189 -9.28 13.52 -16.76
C LYS A 189 -9.22 13.62 -18.29
N GLY A 190 -10.35 13.40 -18.98
CA GLY A 190 -10.46 13.65 -20.42
C GLY A 190 -10.32 15.14 -20.74
N PHE A 191 -10.90 16.02 -19.92
CA PHE A 191 -10.67 17.47 -20.03
C PHE A 191 -9.18 17.83 -19.97
N LEU A 192 -8.44 17.29 -19.00
CA LEU A 192 -6.98 17.48 -18.87
C LEU A 192 -6.18 17.02 -20.08
N ARG A 193 -6.52 15.86 -20.68
CA ARG A 193 -5.79 15.29 -21.84
C ARG A 193 -6.16 15.94 -23.18
N GLY A 194 -7.22 16.76 -23.23
CA GLY A 194 -7.79 17.26 -24.49
C GLY A 194 -8.80 16.32 -25.15
N ASP A 195 -9.15 15.22 -24.47
CA ASP A 195 -10.12 14.20 -24.91
C ASP A 195 -11.58 14.68 -24.71
N GLN A 196 -12.51 13.71 -24.67
CA GLN A 196 -13.92 13.91 -24.38
C GLN A 196 -14.19 14.26 -22.91
N TYR A 197 -15.02 15.27 -22.73
CA TYR A 197 -15.64 15.68 -21.47
C TYR A 197 -17.05 16.22 -21.76
N ALA A 198 -17.89 16.38 -20.75
CA ALA A 198 -19.23 16.93 -20.91
C ALA A 198 -19.61 17.88 -19.76
N ILE A 199 -20.34 18.95 -20.08
CA ILE A 199 -21.10 19.71 -19.09
C ILE A 199 -22.51 19.12 -19.08
N ALA A 200 -22.90 18.54 -17.95
CA ALA A 200 -24.10 17.71 -17.87
C ALA A 200 -25.13 18.34 -16.92
N LEU A 201 -26.26 18.80 -17.48
CA LEU A 201 -27.28 19.55 -16.75
C LEU A 201 -28.66 18.87 -16.92
N ALA A 202 -29.30 18.52 -15.81
CA ALA A 202 -30.63 17.92 -15.78
C ALA A 202 -31.57 18.67 -14.82
N LEU A 203 -32.87 18.45 -15.00
CA LEU A 203 -33.92 18.90 -14.08
C LEU A 203 -34.69 17.68 -13.56
N LEU A 204 -34.77 17.57 -12.24
CA LEU A 204 -35.71 16.71 -11.53
C LEU A 204 -36.98 17.51 -11.22
N ASP A 205 -38.15 16.89 -11.37
CA ASP A 205 -39.45 17.39 -10.88
C ASP A 205 -40.14 16.23 -10.14
N GLU A 206 -40.44 16.39 -8.84
CA GLU A 206 -40.89 15.33 -7.93
C GLU A 206 -40.02 14.04 -8.01
N GLY A 207 -38.70 14.23 -7.90
CA GLY A 207 -37.70 13.16 -7.90
C GLY A 207 -37.43 12.47 -9.24
N LYS A 208 -38.07 12.91 -10.35
CA LYS A 208 -37.94 12.29 -11.68
C LYS A 208 -37.23 13.21 -12.65
N VAL A 209 -36.28 12.66 -13.43
CA VAL A 209 -35.66 13.40 -14.54
C VAL A 209 -36.71 13.72 -15.59
N VAL A 210 -36.98 15.01 -15.83
CA VAL A 210 -37.96 15.49 -16.83
C VAL A 210 -37.29 16.17 -18.04
N LEU A 211 -36.03 16.58 -17.89
CA LEU A 211 -35.27 17.33 -18.88
C LEU A 211 -33.77 17.12 -18.67
N GLY A 212 -32.99 17.08 -19.75
CA GLY A 212 -31.53 16.91 -19.70
C GLY A 212 -30.82 17.53 -20.90
N VAL A 213 -29.61 18.03 -20.67
CA VAL A 213 -28.73 18.68 -21.64
C VAL A 213 -27.30 18.19 -21.41
N LEU A 214 -26.65 17.71 -22.47
CA LEU A 214 -25.23 17.36 -22.49
C LEU A 214 -24.53 18.26 -23.52
N ALA A 215 -23.69 19.18 -23.06
CA ALA A 215 -22.75 19.88 -23.92
C ALA A 215 -21.44 19.09 -23.96
N CYS A 216 -21.09 18.51 -25.11
CA CYS A 216 -19.91 17.66 -25.28
C CYS A 216 -18.90 18.38 -26.19
N PRO A 217 -17.98 19.19 -25.66
CA PRO A 217 -17.35 20.25 -26.45
C PRO A 217 -16.29 19.76 -27.45
N ASN A 218 -15.84 18.52 -27.29
CA ASN A 218 -14.89 17.84 -28.18
C ASN A 218 -15.54 16.66 -28.95
N LEU A 219 -16.86 16.47 -28.86
CA LEU A 219 -17.60 15.42 -29.57
C LEU A 219 -18.16 15.98 -30.89
N PRO A 220 -17.65 15.58 -32.07
CA PRO A 220 -18.06 16.14 -33.36
C PRO A 220 -19.49 15.71 -33.73
N LEU A 221 -20.16 16.48 -34.60
CA LEU A 221 -21.51 16.18 -35.10
C LEU A 221 -21.60 14.94 -36.02
N ALA A 222 -20.48 14.55 -36.64
CA ALA A 222 -20.37 13.33 -37.44
C ALA A 222 -20.18 12.08 -36.55
N SER A 223 -20.40 10.88 -37.10
CA SER A 223 -20.27 9.63 -36.35
C SER A 223 -18.83 9.34 -35.93
N ILE A 224 -18.64 8.79 -34.72
CA ILE A 224 -17.32 8.39 -34.19
C ILE A 224 -16.69 7.29 -35.06
N VAL A 225 -17.49 6.55 -35.82
CA VAL A 225 -17.06 5.43 -36.67
C VAL A 225 -16.41 5.90 -37.99
N GLU A 226 -16.70 7.12 -38.44
CA GLU A 226 -16.17 7.67 -39.69
C GLU A 226 -14.78 8.30 -39.46
N LYS A 227 -13.72 7.55 -39.78
CA LYS A 227 -12.30 7.84 -39.48
C LYS A 227 -11.70 9.12 -40.11
N ASP A 228 -12.48 9.93 -40.81
CA ASP A 228 -12.03 11.20 -41.38
C ASP A 228 -12.97 12.32 -40.93
N SER A 229 -12.64 12.92 -39.78
CA SER A 229 -13.33 14.08 -39.22
C SER A 229 -12.31 15.07 -38.69
N GLN A 230 -12.27 16.23 -39.33
CA GLN A 230 -11.45 17.38 -38.92
C GLN A 230 -11.86 17.88 -37.52
N LYS A 231 -11.10 18.84 -36.95
CA LYS A 231 -11.43 19.54 -35.69
C LYS A 231 -12.76 20.32 -35.81
N GLY A 232 -13.88 19.62 -35.69
CA GLY A 232 -15.22 20.14 -35.84
C GLY A 232 -15.74 20.84 -34.60
N VAL A 233 -16.85 21.57 -34.76
CA VAL A 233 -17.58 22.18 -33.64
C VAL A 233 -18.26 21.06 -32.84
N GLY A 234 -18.08 21.07 -31.52
CA GLY A 234 -18.68 20.10 -30.61
C GLY A 234 -20.21 20.17 -30.59
N CYS A 235 -20.84 19.08 -30.14
CA CYS A 235 -22.30 18.95 -30.13
C CYS A 235 -22.95 19.22 -28.76
N LEU A 236 -24.15 19.78 -28.82
CA LEU A 236 -25.10 19.89 -27.71
C LEU A 236 -26.23 18.88 -27.94
N LEU A 237 -26.33 17.86 -27.10
CA LEU A 237 -27.51 17.00 -27.03
C LEU A 237 -28.48 17.53 -25.98
N PHE A 238 -29.77 17.42 -26.25
CA PHE A 238 -30.82 17.79 -25.30
C PHE A 238 -32.07 16.94 -25.48
N ALA A 239 -32.74 16.66 -24.36
CA ALA A 239 -33.93 15.83 -24.28
C ALA A 239 -34.91 16.41 -23.26
N LYS A 240 -36.20 16.13 -23.48
CA LYS A 240 -37.31 16.48 -22.59
C LYS A 240 -38.34 15.35 -22.67
N ILE A 241 -38.94 15.01 -21.53
CA ILE A 241 -39.89 13.90 -21.42
C ILE A 241 -40.98 13.94 -22.50
N GLY A 242 -41.17 12.82 -23.21
CA GLY A 242 -42.13 12.64 -24.30
C GLY A 242 -41.84 13.44 -25.58
N SER A 243 -40.68 14.07 -25.72
CA SER A 243 -40.36 14.98 -26.85
C SER A 243 -39.35 14.39 -27.85
N GLY A 244 -38.60 13.37 -27.44
CA GLY A 244 -37.45 12.82 -28.15
C GLY A 244 -36.14 13.58 -27.90
N THR A 245 -35.02 12.91 -28.16
CA THR A 245 -33.67 13.50 -28.06
C THR A 245 -33.26 14.20 -29.36
N TYR A 246 -32.62 15.35 -29.23
CA TYR A 246 -32.11 16.15 -30.34
C TYR A 246 -30.63 16.52 -30.12
N MET A 247 -29.90 16.69 -31.22
CA MET A 247 -28.52 17.15 -31.27
C MET A 247 -28.40 18.39 -32.16
N GLN A 248 -27.58 19.35 -31.75
CA GLN A 248 -27.21 20.52 -32.55
C GLN A 248 -25.73 20.89 -32.33
N SER A 249 -25.17 21.75 -33.19
CA SER A 249 -23.91 22.43 -32.90
C SER A 249 -24.03 23.27 -31.61
N LEU A 250 -22.95 23.35 -30.83
CA LEU A 250 -22.81 24.31 -29.72
C LEU A 250 -22.91 25.77 -30.17
N GLU A 251 -22.65 26.06 -31.45
CA GLU A 251 -22.84 27.37 -32.08
C GLU A 251 -24.28 27.62 -32.56
N GLY A 252 -25.20 26.66 -32.40
CA GLY A 252 -26.63 26.85 -32.66
C GLY A 252 -27.12 26.44 -34.05
N SER A 253 -26.76 25.24 -34.52
CA SER A 253 -27.36 24.69 -35.76
C SER A 253 -28.85 24.38 -35.59
N SER A 254 -29.54 24.12 -36.71
CA SER A 254 -30.85 23.45 -36.65
C SER A 254 -30.72 22.10 -35.92
N PRO A 255 -31.65 21.76 -35.02
CA PRO A 255 -31.58 20.53 -34.24
C PRO A 255 -32.02 19.31 -35.06
N ILE A 256 -31.20 18.25 -35.01
CA ILE A 256 -31.44 16.97 -35.67
C ILE A 256 -31.92 15.98 -34.61
N ARG A 257 -33.00 15.24 -34.85
CA ARG A 257 -33.45 14.18 -33.93
C ARG A 257 -32.47 13.01 -33.99
N VAL A 258 -32.10 12.47 -32.84
CA VAL A 258 -31.19 11.32 -32.71
C VAL A 258 -31.88 10.15 -32.01
N ASN A 259 -31.55 8.94 -32.44
CA ASN A 259 -32.08 7.69 -31.91
C ASN A 259 -30.93 6.71 -31.64
N VAL A 260 -31.12 5.80 -30.69
CA VAL A 260 -30.19 4.68 -30.43
C VAL A 260 -30.10 3.72 -31.63
N SER A 261 -28.99 2.97 -31.72
CA SER A 261 -28.74 2.02 -32.81
C SER A 261 -29.79 0.89 -32.83
N ALA A 262 -30.22 0.51 -34.04
CA ALA A 262 -31.24 -0.52 -34.28
C ALA A 262 -30.68 -1.96 -34.30
N ILE A 263 -29.50 -2.19 -33.72
CA ILE A 263 -28.79 -3.48 -33.75
C ILE A 263 -29.55 -4.51 -32.90
N GLU A 264 -29.96 -5.62 -33.52
CA GLU A 264 -30.67 -6.72 -32.84
C GLU A 264 -29.76 -7.89 -32.47
N ASN A 265 -28.65 -8.08 -33.21
CA ASN A 265 -27.67 -9.14 -32.96
C ASN A 265 -26.56 -8.63 -32.04
N SER A 266 -26.29 -9.33 -30.94
CA SER A 266 -25.24 -8.93 -29.99
C SER A 266 -23.82 -9.16 -30.50
N GLU A 267 -23.61 -9.99 -31.54
CA GLU A 267 -22.28 -10.15 -32.14
C GLU A 267 -21.80 -8.90 -32.89
N ASP A 268 -22.74 -8.14 -33.45
CA ASP A 268 -22.50 -6.94 -34.27
C ASP A 268 -22.58 -5.64 -33.45
N ALA A 269 -22.88 -5.75 -32.15
CA ALA A 269 -22.97 -4.62 -31.23
C ALA A 269 -21.58 -4.10 -30.83
N SER A 270 -21.38 -2.79 -30.83
CA SER A 270 -20.25 -2.14 -30.15
C SER A 270 -20.65 -1.68 -28.74
N PHE A 271 -19.68 -1.67 -27.82
CA PHE A 271 -19.91 -1.24 -26.43
C PHE A 271 -18.94 -0.15 -25.98
N PHE A 272 -19.46 0.77 -25.17
CA PHE A 272 -18.70 1.80 -24.47
C PHE A 272 -18.34 1.35 -23.06
N GLU A 273 -17.10 1.61 -22.65
CA GLU A 273 -16.65 1.56 -21.26
C GLU A 273 -15.90 2.86 -20.91
N SER A 274 -15.70 3.12 -19.62
CA SER A 274 -14.87 4.25 -19.16
C SER A 274 -13.44 4.10 -19.67
N TYR A 275 -12.72 5.21 -19.89
CA TYR A 275 -11.29 5.10 -20.21
C TYR A 275 -10.51 4.59 -18.98
N GLU A 276 -10.86 5.14 -17.82
CA GLU A 276 -10.26 4.87 -16.52
C GLU A 276 -10.72 3.53 -15.90
N ALA A 277 -9.83 2.53 -15.85
CA ALA A 277 -10.08 1.21 -15.23
C ALA A 277 -10.31 1.24 -13.70
N ALA A 278 -10.19 2.41 -13.07
CA ALA A 278 -10.65 2.65 -11.70
C ALA A 278 -12.18 2.79 -11.64
N HIS A 279 -12.81 3.40 -12.65
CA HIS A 279 -14.21 3.85 -12.65
C HIS A 279 -15.22 2.78 -13.15
N SER A 280 -14.76 1.61 -13.59
CA SER A 280 -15.63 0.47 -13.93
C SER A 280 -14.85 -0.85 -13.88
N MET A 281 -15.52 -1.97 -13.60
CA MET A 281 -14.92 -3.31 -13.63
C MET A 281 -14.80 -3.84 -15.07
N HIS A 282 -13.76 -3.41 -15.80
CA HIS A 282 -13.56 -3.77 -17.22
C HIS A 282 -13.46 -5.29 -17.46
N ASP A 283 -12.94 -6.06 -16.49
CA ASP A 283 -12.93 -7.54 -16.56
C ASP A 283 -14.35 -8.14 -16.61
N LEU A 284 -15.32 -7.53 -15.92
CA LEU A 284 -16.72 -7.95 -15.93
C LEU A 284 -17.40 -7.51 -17.24
N SER A 285 -17.22 -6.26 -17.67
CA SER A 285 -17.72 -5.76 -18.97
C SER A 285 -17.23 -6.62 -20.14
N SER A 286 -15.93 -6.95 -20.16
CA SER A 286 -15.31 -7.84 -21.14
C SER A 286 -15.87 -9.27 -21.08
N SER A 287 -16.08 -9.81 -19.88
CA SER A 287 -16.69 -11.12 -19.68
C SER A 287 -18.15 -11.19 -20.14
N ILE A 288 -18.92 -10.11 -19.97
CA ILE A 288 -20.30 -9.98 -20.46
C ILE A 288 -20.31 -9.83 -21.99
N ALA A 289 -19.49 -8.95 -22.56
CA ALA A 289 -19.35 -8.77 -24.00
C ALA A 289 -18.97 -10.10 -24.71
N LYS A 290 -17.98 -10.82 -24.18
CA LYS A 290 -17.57 -12.14 -24.69
C LYS A 290 -18.69 -13.19 -24.61
N LYS A 291 -19.50 -13.16 -23.54
CA LYS A 291 -20.65 -14.05 -23.34
C LYS A 291 -21.84 -13.71 -24.27
N LEU A 292 -21.92 -12.47 -24.72
CA LEU A 292 -22.86 -11.97 -25.73
C LEU A 292 -22.35 -12.16 -27.18
N GLY A 293 -21.13 -12.67 -27.37
CA GLY A 293 -20.54 -12.89 -28.70
C GLY A 293 -20.04 -11.62 -29.39
N VAL A 294 -19.99 -10.48 -28.68
CA VAL A 294 -19.57 -9.17 -29.20
C VAL A 294 -18.20 -9.26 -29.87
N LYS A 295 -18.12 -8.92 -31.17
CA LYS A 295 -16.88 -8.94 -31.96
C LYS A 295 -16.17 -7.60 -32.01
N ALA A 296 -16.90 -6.50 -31.80
CA ALA A 296 -16.32 -5.16 -31.80
C ALA A 296 -15.50 -4.89 -30.53
N PRO A 297 -14.35 -4.21 -30.62
CA PRO A 297 -13.57 -3.83 -29.44
C PRO A 297 -14.30 -2.77 -28.59
N PRO A 298 -13.99 -2.64 -27.29
CA PRO A 298 -14.50 -1.57 -26.44
C PRO A 298 -14.12 -0.19 -26.98
N VAL A 299 -15.09 0.71 -27.07
CA VAL A 299 -14.86 2.13 -27.38
C VAL A 299 -14.75 2.90 -26.06
N ARG A 300 -13.52 3.29 -25.70
CA ARG A 300 -13.24 3.98 -24.42
C ARG A 300 -13.45 5.48 -24.55
N ILE A 301 -14.39 6.00 -23.76
CA ILE A 301 -14.77 7.41 -23.76
C ILE A 301 -14.99 7.84 -22.31
N ASP A 302 -14.38 8.94 -21.87
CA ASP A 302 -14.69 9.57 -20.58
C ASP A 302 -15.95 10.44 -20.68
N SER A 303 -16.58 10.74 -19.54
CA SER A 303 -17.84 11.48 -19.39
C SER A 303 -19.13 10.83 -19.92
N GLN A 304 -20.26 11.48 -19.63
CA GLN A 304 -21.58 11.29 -20.23
C GLN A 304 -21.62 11.48 -21.75
N ALA A 305 -20.53 11.90 -22.41
CA ALA A 305 -20.35 11.72 -23.85
C ALA A 305 -20.62 10.26 -24.30
N LYS A 306 -20.43 9.26 -23.43
CA LYS A 306 -20.88 7.87 -23.65
C LYS A 306 -22.40 7.75 -23.87
N TYR A 307 -23.22 8.38 -23.03
CA TYR A 307 -24.67 8.45 -23.23
C TYR A 307 -25.00 9.21 -24.51
N GLY A 308 -24.30 10.32 -24.79
CA GLY A 308 -24.46 11.10 -26.02
C GLY A 308 -24.23 10.27 -27.29
N ALA A 309 -23.09 9.58 -27.38
CA ALA A 309 -22.73 8.69 -28.49
C ALA A 309 -23.72 7.53 -28.66
N LEU A 310 -24.12 6.87 -27.57
CA LEU A 310 -25.15 5.81 -27.61
C LEU A 310 -26.50 6.34 -28.11
N SER A 311 -26.89 7.56 -27.70
CA SER A 311 -28.14 8.23 -28.12
C SER A 311 -28.15 8.65 -29.60
N ARG A 312 -26.97 8.71 -30.23
CA ARG A 312 -26.77 8.95 -31.66
C ARG A 312 -26.68 7.65 -32.48
N GLY A 313 -26.58 6.50 -31.81
CA GLY A 313 -26.35 5.21 -32.45
C GLY A 313 -24.88 4.91 -32.80
N ASP A 314 -23.92 5.72 -32.35
CA ASP A 314 -22.47 5.45 -32.51
C ASP A 314 -22.02 4.17 -31.78
N GLY A 315 -22.86 3.66 -30.87
CA GLY A 315 -22.73 2.31 -30.32
C GLY A 315 -24.07 1.75 -29.83
N ALA A 316 -24.02 0.54 -29.28
CA ALA A 316 -25.22 -0.23 -28.92
C ALA A 316 -25.36 -0.53 -27.42
N ILE A 317 -24.25 -0.54 -26.67
CA ILE A 317 -24.20 -0.92 -25.27
C ILE A 317 -23.30 0.05 -24.49
N TYR A 318 -23.66 0.40 -23.26
CA TYR A 318 -22.77 1.04 -22.28
C TYR A 318 -22.96 0.33 -20.94
N MET A 319 -21.85 0.01 -20.27
CA MET A 319 -21.81 -0.70 -18.99
C MET A 319 -20.88 0.01 -18.00
N ARG A 320 -21.39 0.35 -16.81
CA ARG A 320 -20.61 0.89 -15.68
C ARG A 320 -20.88 0.04 -14.45
N PHE A 321 -19.89 -0.74 -14.04
CA PHE A 321 -19.96 -1.57 -12.84
C PHE A 321 -19.06 -0.96 -11.77
N PRO A 322 -19.60 -0.20 -10.79
CA PRO A 322 -18.81 0.40 -9.73
C PRO A 322 -18.20 -0.69 -8.83
N ARG A 323 -17.13 -0.32 -8.13
CA ARG A 323 -16.49 -1.19 -7.14
C ARG A 323 -17.25 -1.12 -5.81
N ALA A 324 -17.28 -2.23 -5.08
CA ALA A 324 -17.96 -2.29 -3.78
C ALA A 324 -17.46 -1.18 -2.83
N GLY A 325 -18.40 -0.44 -2.23
CA GLY A 325 -18.13 0.73 -1.38
C GLY A 325 -18.19 2.08 -2.09
N TYR A 326 -18.24 2.14 -3.43
CA TYR A 326 -18.51 3.37 -4.18
C TYR A 326 -20.02 3.55 -4.42
N ARG A 327 -20.55 4.75 -4.13
CA ARG A 327 -21.93 5.14 -4.47
C ARG A 327 -21.89 6.08 -5.67
N GLU A 328 -22.64 5.76 -6.72
CA GLU A 328 -22.77 6.59 -7.90
C GLU A 328 -23.45 7.93 -7.53
N LYS A 329 -22.93 9.05 -8.02
CA LYS A 329 -23.56 10.37 -7.86
C LYS A 329 -24.72 10.52 -8.84
N ILE A 330 -25.71 11.35 -8.52
CA ILE A 330 -26.82 11.60 -9.47
C ILE A 330 -26.38 12.38 -10.72
N TRP A 331 -25.36 13.24 -10.63
CA TRP A 331 -24.95 14.12 -11.74
C TRP A 331 -24.12 13.41 -12.81
N ASP A 332 -23.37 12.35 -12.48
CA ASP A 332 -22.76 11.39 -13.44
C ASP A 332 -23.77 10.77 -14.43
N HIS A 333 -25.08 10.81 -14.14
CA HIS A 333 -26.09 10.00 -14.83
C HIS A 333 -27.40 10.70 -15.20
N ALA A 334 -27.84 11.75 -14.49
CA ALA A 334 -29.18 12.32 -14.68
C ALA A 334 -29.42 12.84 -16.11
N ALA A 335 -28.49 13.62 -16.65
CA ALA A 335 -28.64 14.19 -18.00
C ALA A 335 -28.51 13.10 -19.08
N GLY A 336 -27.53 12.20 -18.94
CA GLY A 336 -27.35 11.05 -19.82
C GLY A 336 -28.56 10.10 -19.85
N CYS A 337 -29.18 9.86 -18.70
CA CYS A 337 -30.33 8.96 -18.56
C CYS A 337 -31.51 9.38 -19.43
N ILE A 338 -31.93 10.66 -19.36
CA ILE A 338 -33.04 11.14 -20.20
C ILE A 338 -32.63 11.32 -21.67
N VAL A 339 -31.38 11.73 -21.94
CA VAL A 339 -30.87 11.83 -23.31
C VAL A 339 -30.85 10.47 -24.03
N ALA A 340 -30.56 9.37 -23.33
CA ALA A 340 -30.62 8.02 -23.88
C ALA A 340 -32.06 7.45 -23.96
N THR A 341 -32.91 7.67 -22.96
CA THR A 341 -34.27 7.12 -22.97
C THR A 341 -35.19 7.80 -23.99
N GLU A 342 -35.12 9.12 -24.15
CA GLU A 342 -35.85 9.84 -25.21
C GLU A 342 -35.28 9.59 -26.63
N ALA A 343 -34.09 9.00 -26.74
CA ALA A 343 -33.52 8.46 -27.98
C ALA A 343 -34.00 7.02 -28.29
N GLY A 344 -34.86 6.43 -27.45
CA GLY A 344 -35.36 5.06 -27.58
C GLY A 344 -34.46 3.99 -26.92
N GLY A 345 -33.50 4.41 -26.09
CA GLY A 345 -32.72 3.52 -25.25
C GLY A 345 -33.45 3.10 -23.97
N LEU A 346 -32.89 2.10 -23.30
CA LEU A 346 -33.24 1.72 -21.94
C LEU A 346 -32.04 1.97 -21.04
N VAL A 347 -32.29 2.55 -19.87
CA VAL A 347 -31.30 2.84 -18.82
C VAL A 347 -31.81 2.17 -17.54
N THR A 348 -31.08 1.18 -17.04
CA THR A 348 -31.42 0.43 -15.83
C THR A 348 -30.18 0.18 -14.98
N ASP A 349 -30.38 -0.29 -13.75
CA ASP A 349 -29.36 -1.08 -13.08
C ASP A 349 -29.20 -2.47 -13.78
N ALA A 350 -28.25 -3.29 -13.32
CA ALA A 350 -28.02 -4.63 -13.87
C ALA A 350 -29.04 -5.67 -13.39
N SER A 351 -29.85 -5.36 -12.36
CA SER A 351 -31.01 -6.17 -11.99
C SER A 351 -32.22 -5.94 -12.93
N GLY A 352 -32.22 -4.83 -13.68
CA GLY A 352 -33.23 -4.44 -14.65
C GLY A 352 -34.24 -3.40 -14.13
N GLN A 353 -33.99 -2.77 -12.98
CA GLN A 353 -34.82 -1.69 -12.43
C GLN A 353 -34.42 -0.32 -13.01
N PRO A 354 -35.36 0.62 -13.18
CA PRO A 354 -35.04 2.02 -13.50
C PRO A 354 -34.21 2.67 -12.39
N LEU A 355 -33.31 3.60 -12.77
CA LEU A 355 -32.50 4.36 -11.80
C LEU A 355 -33.39 5.35 -11.02
N ASP A 356 -33.26 5.34 -9.69
CA ASP A 356 -34.06 6.17 -8.78
C ASP A 356 -33.28 7.41 -8.31
N PHE A 357 -33.58 8.55 -8.93
CA PHE A 357 -32.97 9.86 -8.63
C PHE A 357 -33.63 10.58 -7.44
N SER A 358 -34.63 9.98 -6.78
CA SER A 358 -35.40 10.62 -5.71
C SER A 358 -34.75 10.54 -4.32
N LYS A 359 -33.65 9.78 -4.20
CA LYS A 359 -32.95 9.48 -2.93
C LYS A 359 -31.95 10.55 -2.46
N GLY A 360 -31.81 11.65 -3.20
CA GLY A 360 -30.85 12.73 -2.93
C GLY A 360 -29.60 12.64 -3.80
N ARG A 361 -28.44 13.11 -3.32
CA ARG A 361 -27.19 13.25 -4.11
C ARG A 361 -26.60 11.97 -4.72
N TYR A 362 -27.07 10.78 -4.31
CA TYR A 362 -26.52 9.49 -4.71
C TYR A 362 -27.58 8.52 -5.25
N LEU A 363 -27.19 7.66 -6.19
CA LEU A 363 -27.95 6.49 -6.57
C LEU A 363 -27.55 5.30 -5.69
N ASP A 364 -28.47 4.84 -4.84
CA ASP A 364 -28.29 3.59 -4.08
C ASP A 364 -28.57 2.39 -4.98
N LEU A 365 -27.50 1.85 -5.56
CA LEU A 365 -27.49 0.71 -6.48
C LEU A 365 -26.67 -0.45 -5.87
N ASP A 366 -27.31 -1.61 -5.71
CA ASP A 366 -26.64 -2.86 -5.32
C ASP A 366 -25.88 -3.52 -6.50
N THR A 367 -26.06 -3.00 -7.72
CA THR A 367 -25.51 -3.54 -8.98
C THR A 367 -25.03 -2.42 -9.91
N GLY A 368 -24.43 -2.76 -11.06
CA GLY A 368 -23.97 -1.76 -12.04
C GLY A 368 -25.10 -1.11 -12.84
N ILE A 369 -24.75 -0.16 -13.70
CA ILE A 369 -25.65 0.50 -14.65
C ILE A 369 -25.46 -0.10 -16.05
N ILE A 370 -26.56 -0.45 -16.71
CA ILE A 370 -26.60 -0.95 -18.09
C ILE A 370 -27.46 -0.01 -18.93
N VAL A 371 -26.93 0.40 -20.09
CA VAL A 371 -27.62 1.23 -21.08
C VAL A 371 -27.51 0.60 -22.46
N THR A 372 -28.63 0.43 -23.15
CA THR A 372 -28.67 -0.18 -24.49
C THR A 372 -30.01 0.10 -25.18
N ASN A 373 -30.30 -0.54 -26.32
CA ASN A 373 -31.60 -0.46 -26.98
C ASN A 373 -32.60 -1.50 -26.41
N GLN A 374 -33.88 -1.35 -26.79
CA GLN A 374 -34.98 -2.22 -26.38
C GLN A 374 -34.81 -3.71 -26.78
N LYS A 375 -33.93 -4.03 -27.74
CA LYS A 375 -33.73 -5.37 -28.31
C LYS A 375 -32.64 -6.16 -27.58
N LEU A 376 -31.54 -5.51 -27.22
CA LEU A 376 -30.37 -6.13 -26.57
C LEU A 376 -30.51 -6.23 -25.05
N MET A 377 -31.31 -5.37 -24.41
CA MET A 377 -31.47 -5.36 -22.94
C MET A 377 -31.81 -6.73 -22.33
N PRO A 378 -32.75 -7.54 -22.89
CA PRO A 378 -33.04 -8.88 -22.35
C PRO A 378 -31.88 -9.88 -22.46
N LEU A 379 -30.97 -9.68 -23.43
CA LEU A 379 -29.76 -10.50 -23.58
C LEU A 379 -28.71 -10.10 -22.54
N LEU A 380 -28.52 -8.80 -22.32
CA LEU A 380 -27.60 -8.23 -21.32
C LEU A 380 -27.99 -8.65 -19.89
N LEU A 381 -29.24 -8.42 -19.49
CA LEU A 381 -29.73 -8.82 -18.16
C LEU A 381 -29.60 -10.34 -17.95
N LYS A 382 -29.89 -11.15 -18.98
CA LYS A 382 -29.69 -12.60 -18.92
C LYS A 382 -28.22 -13.00 -18.85
N ALA A 383 -27.32 -12.29 -19.54
CA ALA A 383 -25.88 -12.54 -19.47
C ALA A 383 -25.35 -12.29 -18.05
N ASP A 384 -25.76 -11.18 -17.42
CA ASP A 384 -25.34 -10.77 -16.08
C ASP A 384 -25.95 -11.61 -14.95
N GLN A 385 -27.27 -11.87 -14.97
CA GLN A 385 -27.94 -12.74 -13.99
C GLN A 385 -27.31 -14.14 -13.92
N ASN A 386 -26.83 -14.67 -15.06
CA ASN A 386 -26.11 -15.94 -15.11
C ASN A 386 -24.64 -15.85 -14.62
N MET A 387 -24.08 -14.66 -14.42
CA MET A 387 -22.84 -14.46 -13.64
C MET A 387 -23.15 -14.42 -12.14
N ALA A 388 -24.20 -13.68 -11.74
CA ALA A 388 -24.63 -13.55 -10.34
C ALA A 388 -25.05 -14.90 -9.72
N LEU A 389 -25.90 -15.66 -10.41
CA LEU A 389 -26.32 -17.01 -9.98
C LEU A 389 -25.16 -18.01 -9.89
N GLY A 390 -24.11 -17.82 -10.71
CA GLY A 390 -22.90 -18.64 -10.69
C GLY A 390 -22.13 -18.57 -9.36
N LYS A 391 -22.35 -17.54 -8.53
CA LYS A 391 -21.74 -17.40 -7.20
C LYS A 391 -22.49 -18.14 -6.07
N TYR A 392 -23.71 -18.65 -6.30
CA TYR A 392 -24.56 -19.20 -5.24
C TYR A 392 -24.73 -20.73 -5.25
N THR A 393 -24.02 -21.46 -6.12
CA THR A 393 -24.18 -22.92 -6.25
C THR A 393 -22.90 -23.72 -6.03
N ARG A 394 -22.25 -23.57 -4.87
CA ARG A 394 -21.51 -24.68 -4.22
C ARG A 394 -21.26 -24.41 -2.73
N VAL A 395 -21.59 -25.41 -1.92
CA VAL A 395 -21.42 -25.47 -0.46
C VAL A 395 -22.18 -24.36 0.30
N ASP A 396 -23.44 -24.65 0.63
CA ASP A 396 -23.70 -24.98 2.03
C ASP A 396 -24.81 -26.05 2.15
N ASN A 397 -24.78 -26.83 3.23
CA ASN A 397 -25.71 -27.95 3.47
C ASN A 397 -26.01 -28.15 4.97
N LYS A 398 -26.52 -27.10 5.62
CA LYS A 398 -27.16 -27.16 6.95
C LYS A 398 -28.41 -26.27 6.99
N ARG A 399 -29.36 -26.63 7.87
CA ARG A 399 -30.69 -25.99 7.99
C ARG A 399 -30.87 -25.32 9.35
N SER A 400 -31.21 -24.03 9.34
CA SER A 400 -32.03 -23.36 10.37
C SER A 400 -32.59 -22.05 9.77
N SER A 401 -33.85 -21.92 9.35
CA SER A 401 -35.15 -22.07 10.05
C SER A 401 -35.68 -20.80 10.74
N SER A 402 -36.12 -19.82 9.93
CA SER A 402 -37.17 -18.84 10.27
C SER A 402 -37.73 -18.27 8.95
N SER A 403 -38.89 -18.68 8.42
CA SER A 403 -40.27 -18.50 8.91
C SER A 403 -40.87 -17.12 8.59
N TYR A 404 -41.57 -17.01 7.46
CA TYR A 404 -42.96 -16.49 7.44
C TYR A 404 -43.77 -17.00 6.23
N CYS A 405 -45.02 -17.39 6.51
CA CYS A 405 -46.15 -17.70 5.62
C CYS A 405 -45.94 -18.08 4.13
N SER A 406 -46.27 -19.33 3.81
CA SER A 406 -47.56 -19.60 3.14
C SER A 406 -48.12 -20.98 3.53
N ILE A 407 -49.27 -21.00 4.19
CA ILE A 407 -49.83 -22.20 4.87
C ILE A 407 -50.52 -23.15 3.87
N VAL A 408 -50.91 -22.66 2.70
CA VAL A 408 -51.76 -23.38 1.73
C VAL A 408 -51.05 -24.61 1.11
N THR A 409 -49.79 -24.46 0.71
CA THR A 409 -49.06 -25.51 -0.03
C THR A 409 -48.76 -26.75 0.83
N ILE A 410 -48.48 -26.55 2.13
CA ILE A 410 -48.15 -27.63 3.06
C ILE A 410 -49.36 -28.53 3.31
N ALA A 411 -50.56 -27.95 3.47
CA ALA A 411 -51.79 -28.70 3.73
C ALA A 411 -52.13 -29.70 2.61
N VAL A 412 -51.95 -29.30 1.34
CA VAL A 412 -52.25 -30.15 0.17
C VAL A 412 -51.29 -31.35 0.10
N ILE A 413 -49.99 -31.12 0.26
CA ILE A 413 -48.97 -32.18 0.15
C ILE A 413 -49.05 -33.14 1.36
N VAL A 414 -49.24 -32.62 2.58
CA VAL A 414 -49.43 -33.45 3.77
C VAL A 414 -50.67 -34.34 3.64
N SER A 415 -51.77 -33.82 3.08
CA SER A 415 -52.98 -34.61 2.82
C SER A 415 -52.74 -35.77 1.85
N LEU A 416 -52.01 -35.53 0.75
CA LEU A 416 -51.67 -36.57 -0.23
C LEU A 416 -50.71 -37.63 0.35
N CYS A 417 -49.68 -37.21 1.10
CA CYS A 417 -48.72 -38.13 1.69
C CYS A 417 -49.32 -39.00 2.81
N LEU A 418 -50.21 -38.45 3.66
CA LEU A 418 -50.85 -39.21 4.74
C LEU A 418 -51.74 -40.33 4.19
N VAL A 419 -52.45 -40.12 3.08
CA VAL A 419 -53.24 -41.18 2.42
C VAL A 419 -52.33 -42.27 1.86
N GLY A 420 -51.22 -41.90 1.20
CA GLY A 420 -50.27 -42.86 0.62
C GLY A 420 -49.57 -43.74 1.67
N VAL A 421 -49.11 -43.16 2.78
CA VAL A 421 -48.40 -43.91 3.84
C VAL A 421 -49.36 -44.75 4.68
N TRP A 422 -50.59 -44.29 4.93
CA TRP A 422 -51.59 -45.08 5.67
C TRP A 422 -52.05 -46.34 4.91
N MET A 423 -51.99 -46.34 3.57
CA MET A 423 -52.21 -47.55 2.77
C MET A 423 -50.99 -48.49 2.72
N MET A 424 -49.81 -48.06 3.17
CA MET A 424 -48.59 -48.87 3.26
C MET A 424 -48.39 -49.45 4.68
N THR A 425 -49.33 -50.30 5.08
CA THR A 425 -49.12 -51.56 5.83
C THR A 425 -47.89 -51.63 6.78
N SER A 426 -48.02 -51.65 8.11
CA SER A 426 -48.64 -52.73 8.93
C SER A 426 -48.06 -54.13 8.57
N SER A 427 -47.41 -54.92 9.43
CA SER A 427 -47.37 -54.98 10.91
C SER A 427 -46.20 -55.85 11.44
N TYR A 428 -45.86 -55.71 12.75
CA TYR A 428 -45.23 -56.75 13.63
C TYR A 428 -43.74 -57.14 13.35
N VAL A 429 -42.82 -57.49 14.28
CA VAL A 429 -42.79 -57.67 15.77
C VAL A 429 -41.45 -57.07 16.33
N VAL A 430 -41.22 -57.13 17.66
CA VAL A 430 -40.07 -56.54 18.42
C VAL A 430 -39.20 -57.65 19.11
N PRO A 431 -38.28 -57.40 20.08
CA PRO A 431 -36.80 -57.50 19.96
C PRO A 431 -36.14 -58.70 20.71
N VAL A 432 -34.79 -58.73 20.81
CA VAL A 432 -33.99 -58.77 22.09
C VAL A 432 -32.46 -58.80 21.83
N GLN A 433 -31.65 -58.45 22.85
CA GLN A 433 -30.18 -58.32 22.86
C GLN A 433 -29.42 -59.68 22.98
N ASN A 434 -28.09 -59.72 22.77
CA ASN A 434 -27.08 -59.78 23.87
C ASN A 434 -25.61 -60.14 23.51
N VAL A 435 -24.69 -59.61 24.35
CA VAL A 435 -23.45 -60.21 24.90
C VAL A 435 -22.20 -60.48 24.02
N ASP A 436 -21.17 -59.68 24.32
CA ASP A 436 -19.72 -59.95 24.54
C ASP A 436 -18.78 -60.62 23.50
N ALA A 437 -17.51 -60.20 23.60
CA ALA A 437 -16.34 -60.72 22.87
C ALA A 437 -15.61 -61.83 23.68
N PRO A 438 -14.51 -62.43 23.16
CA PRO A 438 -13.19 -61.84 23.44
C PRO A 438 -12.08 -62.07 22.35
N GLN A 439 -10.95 -61.37 22.51
CA GLN A 439 -9.51 -61.80 22.40
C GLN A 439 -9.06 -62.85 21.34
N GLU A 440 -7.84 -62.83 20.75
CA GLU A 440 -6.60 -62.06 20.96
C GLU A 440 -5.55 -62.32 19.83
N LYS A 441 -4.53 -61.44 19.69
CA LYS A 441 -3.11 -61.72 19.28
C LYS A 441 -2.80 -62.30 17.86
N ILE A 442 -1.57 -62.18 17.30
CA ILE A 442 -0.52 -61.12 17.30
C ILE A 442 0.52 -61.39 16.17
N ASN A 443 1.31 -60.38 15.78
CA ASN A 443 2.57 -60.39 14.99
C ASN A 443 2.64 -60.81 13.49
N GLU A 444 3.12 -59.86 12.68
CA GLU A 444 4.33 -59.87 11.82
C GLU A 444 4.95 -61.19 11.25
N VAL A 445 5.38 -61.13 9.99
CA VAL A 445 6.82 -61.14 9.55
C VAL A 445 6.90 -60.84 8.03
N ASN A 446 8.08 -60.47 7.52
CA ASN A 446 8.32 -59.98 6.15
C ASN A 446 9.27 -60.90 5.34
N GLU A 447 9.31 -60.69 4.01
CA GLU A 447 10.42 -61.02 3.07
C GLU A 447 10.66 -62.49 2.61
N GLN A 448 10.57 -62.75 1.28
CA GLN A 448 11.67 -63.20 0.36
C GLN A 448 11.17 -63.74 -1.02
N ILE A 449 12.09 -63.88 -1.99
CA ILE A 449 11.87 -64.11 -3.45
C ILE A 449 12.28 -65.55 -3.87
N PRO A 450 11.78 -66.12 -4.99
CA PRO A 450 12.69 -66.44 -6.10
C PRO A 450 12.10 -66.38 -7.55
N VAL A 451 12.91 -66.73 -8.56
CA VAL A 451 12.77 -66.48 -10.02
C VAL A 451 12.56 -67.75 -10.87
N LYS A 452 11.91 -67.65 -12.07
CA LYS A 452 12.12 -68.47 -13.30
C LYS A 452 11.27 -67.97 -14.51
N ILE A 453 11.46 -68.45 -15.75
CA ILE A 453 12.51 -68.15 -16.78
C ILE A 453 12.10 -68.76 -18.16
N ASN A 454 12.73 -68.33 -19.28
CA ASN A 454 12.63 -68.82 -20.69
C ASN A 454 11.34 -68.45 -21.49
N ASP A 455 11.31 -68.29 -22.82
CA ASP A 455 12.33 -68.39 -23.90
C ASP A 455 12.01 -67.40 -25.08
N GLY A 456 12.89 -67.25 -26.08
CA GLY A 456 12.70 -66.37 -27.27
C GLY A 456 12.98 -67.04 -28.63
N ASN A 457 13.07 -66.26 -29.73
CA ASN A 457 13.85 -66.54 -30.97
C ASN A 457 13.70 -65.45 -32.08
N ASP A 458 14.85 -64.92 -32.54
CA ASP A 458 15.36 -64.67 -33.91
C ASP A 458 14.55 -63.94 -35.04
N GLU A 459 15.10 -62.80 -35.48
CA GLU A 459 15.80 -62.53 -36.79
C GLU A 459 15.32 -63.16 -38.15
N VAL A 460 15.56 -62.61 -39.37
CA VAL A 460 16.07 -61.31 -39.89
C VAL A 460 15.71 -61.17 -41.40
N THR A 461 15.52 -59.94 -41.92
CA THR A 461 15.81 -59.47 -43.32
C THR A 461 15.36 -58.00 -43.44
N GLY A 462 15.84 -57.13 -44.35
CA GLY A 462 16.93 -57.19 -45.33
C GLY A 462 16.91 -55.94 -46.26
N ASN A 463 17.98 -55.14 -46.30
CA ASN A 463 18.01 -53.84 -47.00
C ASN A 463 18.02 -53.93 -48.55
N LYS A 464 17.41 -52.97 -49.28
CA LYS A 464 18.09 -51.78 -49.91
C LYS A 464 17.24 -51.04 -50.99
N ALA A 465 17.48 -49.72 -51.11
CA ALA A 465 17.49 -48.90 -52.35
C ALA A 465 16.15 -48.66 -53.13
N THR A 466 15.90 -47.54 -53.83
CA THR A 466 16.58 -46.21 -53.96
C THR A 466 15.62 -45.15 -54.56
N ASP A 467 15.97 -43.87 -54.36
CA ASP A 467 15.78 -42.73 -55.28
C ASP A 467 14.43 -41.98 -55.48
N ASN A 468 14.53 -40.69 -55.16
CA ASN A 468 14.10 -39.49 -55.90
C ASN A 468 12.84 -38.66 -55.54
N LYS A 469 13.14 -37.38 -55.24
CA LYS A 469 12.39 -36.11 -55.43
C LYS A 469 11.21 -35.70 -54.54
N GLU A 470 11.54 -34.77 -53.64
CA GLU A 470 11.04 -33.38 -53.65
C GLU A 470 9.53 -33.13 -53.91
N THR A 471 8.79 -32.82 -52.85
CA THR A 471 8.25 -31.45 -52.66
C THR A 471 7.83 -31.23 -51.21
N SER A 472 8.06 -30.03 -50.68
CA SER A 472 7.61 -29.63 -49.36
C SER A 472 6.25 -28.91 -49.42
N ASN A 473 5.51 -28.93 -48.31
CA ASN A 473 4.79 -27.74 -47.86
C ASN A 473 4.50 -27.79 -46.35
N THR A 474 4.39 -26.61 -45.76
CA THR A 474 4.59 -26.38 -44.31
C THR A 474 3.26 -26.31 -43.55
N VAL A 475 3.25 -26.77 -42.30
CA VAL A 475 2.16 -26.47 -41.34
C VAL A 475 2.53 -25.19 -40.59
N GLN A 476 1.71 -24.15 -40.67
CA GLN A 476 1.97 -22.87 -40.01
C GLN A 476 1.72 -22.94 -38.50
N PHE A 477 2.73 -22.52 -37.73
CA PHE A 477 2.54 -21.79 -36.48
C PHE A 477 2.59 -20.29 -36.81
N GLU A 478 1.80 -19.47 -36.13
CA GLU A 478 1.94 -18.00 -36.14
C GLU A 478 2.32 -17.50 -34.74
N ASP A 479 3.63 -17.49 -34.49
CA ASP A 479 4.30 -16.74 -33.44
C ASP A 479 5.59 -16.20 -34.09
N ILE A 480 5.60 -14.93 -34.54
CA ILE A 480 6.82 -14.25 -35.04
C ILE A 480 6.94 -12.89 -34.33
N PRO A 481 8.10 -12.53 -33.74
CA PRO A 481 8.26 -11.28 -33.01
C PRO A 481 8.52 -10.09 -33.95
N GLY A 482 8.23 -8.88 -33.46
CA GLY A 482 8.85 -7.67 -34.00
C GLY A 482 10.27 -7.51 -33.47
N ASP A 483 11.27 -7.64 -34.33
CA ASP A 483 12.68 -7.53 -33.99
C ASP A 483 13.09 -6.17 -33.38
N LEU A 484 14.24 -6.17 -32.73
CA LEU A 484 14.88 -4.99 -32.15
C LEU A 484 15.85 -4.36 -33.16
N PRO A 485 15.80 -3.03 -33.40
CA PRO A 485 16.94 -2.31 -33.94
C PRO A 485 18.15 -2.45 -33.02
N VAL A 486 19.35 -2.61 -33.60
CA VAL A 486 20.60 -2.77 -32.85
C VAL A 486 21.26 -1.40 -32.67
N ASP A 487 20.93 -0.70 -31.60
CA ASP A 487 21.59 0.56 -31.19
C ASP A 487 21.44 0.78 -29.67
N ALA A 488 22.48 0.43 -28.87
CA ALA A 488 22.59 0.82 -27.45
C ALA A 488 23.96 0.55 -26.74
N ILE A 489 25.08 0.26 -27.43
CA ILE A 489 26.41 0.11 -26.74
C ILE A 489 27.54 0.84 -27.48
N LYS A 490 27.53 2.17 -27.38
CA LYS A 490 28.68 3.05 -27.04
C LYS A 490 28.21 4.51 -27.04
N GLY A 491 28.89 5.36 -26.26
CA GLY A 491 28.63 6.80 -26.23
C GLY A 491 29.54 7.56 -27.18
N ASP A 492 29.05 8.68 -27.72
CA ASP A 492 29.86 9.60 -28.52
C ASP A 492 30.80 10.42 -27.64
N SER A 493 32.10 10.28 -27.89
CA SER A 493 33.09 11.32 -27.65
C SER A 493 33.43 11.97 -28.99
N SER A 494 33.12 13.25 -29.15
CA SER A 494 33.51 14.01 -30.35
C SER A 494 35.04 14.15 -30.43
N ASP A 495 35.65 13.75 -31.56
CA ASP A 495 36.22 14.74 -32.47
C ASP A 495 36.58 14.18 -33.87
N SER A 496 36.92 15.08 -34.80
CA SER A 496 37.11 14.79 -36.23
C SER A 496 38.49 14.22 -36.64
N SER A 497 38.56 13.40 -37.71
CA SER A 497 39.12 13.81 -39.04
C SER A 497 39.60 12.66 -39.98
N SER A 498 39.61 12.96 -41.30
CA SER A 498 40.42 12.41 -42.41
C SER A 498 40.41 10.91 -42.83
N GLN A 499 39.84 10.70 -44.04
CA GLN A 499 40.41 10.03 -45.23
C GLN A 499 40.72 8.49 -45.31
N GLU A 500 40.00 7.87 -46.26
CA GLU A 500 40.49 7.06 -47.40
C GLU A 500 40.94 5.57 -47.31
N ASN A 501 40.28 4.78 -48.18
CA ASN A 501 40.79 3.72 -49.08
C ASN A 501 40.93 2.24 -48.63
N GLN A 502 40.07 1.43 -49.27
CA GLN A 502 40.36 0.19 -50.03
C GLN A 502 40.54 -1.19 -49.34
N ASP A 503 39.56 -2.04 -49.67
CA ASP A 503 39.68 -3.37 -50.32
C ASP A 503 40.22 -4.63 -49.59
N GLU A 504 39.51 -5.75 -49.87
CA GLU A 504 40.00 -7.15 -49.94
C GLU A 504 40.45 -7.89 -48.64
N ASN A 505 40.26 -9.22 -48.45
CA ASN A 505 39.45 -10.22 -49.17
C ASN A 505 39.14 -11.48 -48.27
N LEU A 506 38.48 -12.47 -48.87
CA LEU A 506 38.54 -13.95 -48.69
C LEU A 506 39.70 -14.58 -47.84
N GLU A 507 39.64 -15.79 -47.27
CA GLU A 507 38.65 -16.90 -47.37
C GLU A 507 38.71 -17.90 -46.17
N SER A 508 37.68 -18.76 -46.11
CA SER A 508 37.35 -19.97 -45.33
C SER A 508 38.40 -20.94 -44.71
N ARG A 509 37.81 -21.90 -43.94
CA ARG A 509 38.20 -23.32 -43.67
C ARG A 509 39.03 -23.67 -42.42
N THR A 510 38.92 -24.86 -41.79
CA THR A 510 37.83 -25.87 -41.58
C THR A 510 38.44 -27.11 -40.87
N GLN A 511 37.67 -27.84 -40.02
CA GLN A 511 37.96 -29.21 -39.50
C GLN A 511 39.17 -29.38 -38.54
N GLN A 512 39.26 -30.39 -37.62
CA GLN A 512 38.29 -31.29 -36.94
C GLN A 512 38.99 -32.02 -35.74
N ILE A 513 38.23 -32.64 -34.81
CA ILE A 513 38.37 -34.03 -34.21
C ILE A 513 39.81 -34.61 -34.05
N GLU A 514 40.28 -35.23 -32.94
CA GLU A 514 39.74 -35.89 -31.71
C GLU A 514 40.92 -36.26 -30.74
N ARG A 515 40.91 -37.02 -29.61
CA ARG A 515 40.00 -37.77 -28.69
C ARG A 515 40.77 -37.98 -27.34
N LEU A 516 40.13 -38.57 -26.30
CA LEU A 516 40.70 -39.14 -25.05
C LEU A 516 41.07 -38.05 -24.00
N GLY A 517 41.07 -38.26 -22.67
CA GLY A 517 41.14 -39.45 -21.79
C GLY A 517 42.23 -39.15 -20.73
N ASP A 518 42.17 -39.53 -19.44
CA ASP A 518 41.37 -40.53 -18.71
C ASP A 518 41.23 -40.13 -17.20
N GLU A 519 40.68 -40.99 -16.34
CA GLU A 519 40.52 -40.81 -14.87
C GLU A 519 41.87 -40.55 -14.11
N THR A 520 41.97 -39.85 -12.96
CA THR A 520 41.57 -40.31 -11.60
C THR A 520 41.92 -39.28 -10.48
N LYS A 521 41.18 -39.32 -9.35
CA LYS A 521 41.56 -39.16 -7.89
C LYS A 521 42.67 -38.17 -7.45
N SER A 522 42.41 -37.21 -6.56
CA SER A 522 42.50 -37.27 -5.06
C SER A 522 43.90 -37.62 -4.50
N ASP A 523 44.43 -37.03 -3.43
CA ASP A 523 43.83 -36.36 -2.24
C ASP A 523 44.81 -35.37 -1.55
N ASP A 524 44.33 -34.55 -0.60
CA ASP A 524 45.08 -33.73 0.39
C ASP A 524 46.15 -32.71 -0.15
N GLY A 525 46.71 -31.76 0.62
CA GLY A 525 46.48 -31.26 1.99
C GLY A 525 47.64 -30.36 2.48
N GLU A 526 47.44 -29.56 3.56
CA GLU A 526 48.48 -28.76 4.29
C GLU A 526 49.23 -27.62 3.51
N ARG A 527 50.04 -26.70 4.08
CA ARG A 527 50.02 -25.93 5.37
C ARG A 527 50.86 -24.63 5.24
N LYS A 528 50.59 -23.67 6.14
CA LYS A 528 51.44 -22.64 6.80
C LYS A 528 52.81 -22.16 6.23
N SER A 529 52.97 -20.82 6.22
CA SER A 529 54.05 -19.95 6.78
C SER A 529 55.54 -20.17 6.39
N GLU A 530 56.52 -19.25 6.59
CA GLU A 530 56.57 -17.92 7.26
C GLU A 530 57.69 -17.01 6.66
N SER A 531 58.08 -15.91 7.34
CA SER A 531 58.89 -14.78 6.83
C SER A 531 60.40 -14.74 7.19
N GLY A 532 61.19 -13.88 6.53
CA GLY A 532 62.58 -13.53 6.89
C GLY A 532 63.19 -12.35 6.08
N GLU A 533 64.14 -11.60 6.66
CA GLU A 533 64.73 -10.31 6.15
C GLU A 533 66.08 -10.51 5.37
N MET A 534 66.91 -9.54 4.91
CA MET A 534 67.14 -8.10 5.22
C MET A 534 68.08 -7.38 4.19
N LYS A 535 68.19 -6.01 4.24
CA LYS A 535 69.27 -5.09 3.69
C LYS A 535 69.25 -4.78 2.17
N ASN A 536 69.75 -3.63 1.63
CA ASN A 536 70.91 -2.77 2.00
C ASN A 536 70.80 -1.27 1.52
N GLU A 537 71.87 -0.44 1.67
CA GLU A 537 71.88 1.07 1.59
C GLU A 537 72.50 1.75 0.33
N GLY A 538 72.40 3.10 0.20
CA GLY A 538 73.26 3.96 -0.67
C GLY A 538 72.89 5.47 -0.77
N GLY A 539 73.89 6.40 -0.77
CA GLY A 539 73.75 7.87 -1.02
C GLY A 539 74.53 8.37 -2.27
N VAL A 540 74.99 9.63 -2.49
CA VAL A 540 75.36 10.80 -1.65
C VAL A 540 75.59 12.10 -2.54
N ASN A 541 75.20 13.32 -2.08
CA ASN A 541 75.67 14.71 -2.46
C ASN A 541 75.53 15.29 -3.92
N ASP A 542 75.63 16.60 -4.26
CA ASP A 542 75.82 17.90 -3.51
C ASP A 542 75.45 19.22 -4.28
N THR A 543 75.25 20.34 -3.55
CA THR A 543 75.48 21.80 -3.90
C THR A 543 74.86 22.51 -5.14
N THR A 544 74.73 23.85 -5.28
CA THR A 544 74.43 25.06 -4.41
C THR A 544 74.09 26.29 -5.30
N GLY A 545 73.39 27.33 -4.79
CA GLY A 545 73.30 28.67 -5.44
C GLY A 545 72.31 29.65 -4.78
N LEU A 546 72.67 30.95 -4.62
CA LEU A 546 71.92 31.98 -3.86
C LEU A 546 71.61 33.23 -4.70
N THR A 547 70.45 33.89 -4.48
CA THR A 547 70.30 35.34 -4.14
C THR A 547 68.84 35.84 -4.09
N GLU A 548 68.57 36.80 -3.20
CA GLU A 548 67.43 37.76 -3.20
C GLU A 548 67.82 39.04 -4.01
N PRO A 549 66.94 40.01 -4.39
CA PRO A 549 65.72 40.48 -3.67
C PRO A 549 64.53 40.99 -4.55
N GLY A 550 63.56 41.71 -3.97
CA GLY A 550 63.13 43.01 -4.56
C GLY A 550 61.67 43.24 -4.99
N GLU A 551 60.91 43.91 -4.13
CA GLU A 551 59.80 44.87 -4.36
C GLU A 551 59.13 45.10 -5.75
N ALA A 552 57.83 44.75 -5.80
CA ALA A 552 56.67 45.67 -5.86
C ALA A 552 56.32 46.59 -7.07
N SER A 553 55.02 46.52 -7.42
CA SER A 553 54.10 47.65 -7.76
C SER A 553 54.05 48.18 -9.22
N LYS A 554 53.02 48.93 -9.70
CA LYS A 554 51.83 49.56 -9.05
C LYS A 554 50.70 49.89 -10.07
N GLU A 555 49.62 50.50 -9.55
CA GLU A 555 48.44 51.13 -10.20
C GLU A 555 47.21 50.22 -10.44
N LYS A 556 45.95 50.62 -10.16
CA LYS A 556 45.33 51.80 -9.49
C LYS A 556 44.00 51.32 -8.84
N LYS A 557 43.66 51.66 -7.59
CA LYS A 557 42.73 52.75 -7.14
C LYS A 557 41.30 52.72 -7.76
N SER A 558 40.20 52.94 -7.02
CA SER A 558 40.06 53.50 -5.64
C SER A 558 38.62 53.50 -5.04
N VAL A 559 38.53 53.38 -3.69
CA VAL A 559 37.52 54.01 -2.76
C VAL A 559 36.06 53.48 -2.85
N SER A 560 35.22 53.40 -1.80
CA SER A 560 35.23 53.82 -0.36
C SER A 560 35.04 52.60 0.58
N SER A 561 35.37 52.56 1.89
CA SER A 561 35.19 53.47 3.04
C SER A 561 33.71 53.56 3.51
N ASP A 562 33.33 53.51 4.80
CA ASP A 562 34.07 53.65 6.09
C ASP A 562 33.48 52.78 7.25
N SER A 563 34.21 52.71 8.38
CA SER A 563 33.77 52.75 9.82
C SER A 563 32.70 51.76 10.38
N GLU A 564 32.68 51.39 11.68
CA GLU A 564 33.60 51.62 12.82
C GLU A 564 33.46 50.54 13.95
N LYS A 565 34.43 50.56 14.88
CA LYS A 565 34.35 50.44 16.37
C LYS A 565 32.98 50.17 17.04
N ALA A 566 32.87 49.62 18.26
CA ALA A 566 33.77 48.99 19.25
C ALA A 566 32.87 48.44 20.41
N ASN A 567 33.25 48.04 21.63
CA ASN A 567 34.50 48.00 22.44
C ASN A 567 34.33 46.81 23.45
N SER A 568 35.40 46.12 23.89
CA SER A 568 36.04 46.22 25.24
C SER A 568 35.16 45.76 26.44
N ASP A 569 35.66 45.32 27.60
CA ASP A 569 37.01 45.21 28.20
C ASP A 569 37.17 43.79 28.82
N GLU A 570 38.31 43.10 28.84
CA GLU A 570 39.62 43.35 29.49
C GLU A 570 39.69 43.01 31.00
N SER A 571 40.92 42.83 31.51
CA SER A 571 41.31 42.49 32.91
C SER A 571 41.01 41.05 33.43
N GLU A 572 41.87 40.40 34.21
CA GLU A 572 43.32 40.57 34.39
C GLU A 572 43.97 39.24 34.87
N ASN A 573 45.29 39.21 35.04
CA ASN A 573 46.07 37.99 35.28
C ASN A 573 46.60 37.89 36.73
N ASN A 574 47.09 36.69 37.10
CA ASN A 574 47.85 36.33 38.30
C ASN A 574 47.09 36.23 39.64
N THR A 575 47.18 35.06 40.27
CA THR A 575 48.05 34.93 41.47
C THR A 575 48.71 33.54 41.43
N GLU A 576 49.84 33.39 42.11
CA GLU A 576 50.76 32.25 42.06
C GLU A 576 50.26 31.01 42.83
N GLN A 577 50.80 29.84 42.45
CA GLN A 577 51.56 28.84 43.25
C GLN A 577 51.28 28.72 44.78
N ASN A 578 51.64 27.65 45.51
CA ASN A 578 52.56 26.52 45.32
C ASN A 578 52.20 25.43 46.37
N GLU A 579 52.46 24.12 46.26
CA GLU A 579 53.68 23.34 46.63
C GLU A 579 53.18 21.89 46.92
N SER A 580 53.95 20.79 46.96
CA SER A 580 55.34 20.51 46.57
C SER A 580 55.58 18.98 46.41
N LYS A 581 56.46 18.60 45.44
CA LYS A 581 57.62 17.64 45.49
C LYS A 581 57.43 16.23 46.16
N ILE A 582 58.24 15.18 45.92
CA ILE A 582 59.70 15.03 45.70
C ILE A 582 60.03 13.85 44.77
N GLU A 583 61.04 14.07 43.91
CA GLU A 583 62.08 13.21 43.27
C GLU A 583 61.87 11.71 42.91
N GLU A 584 62.29 11.41 41.68
CA GLU A 584 63.14 10.28 41.18
C GLU A 584 63.48 9.12 42.17
N ASN A 585 63.43 7.85 41.76
CA ASN A 585 64.53 7.29 40.94
C ASN A 585 64.27 5.92 40.27
N VAL A 586 65.20 5.63 39.35
CA VAL A 586 65.45 4.40 38.56
C VAL A 586 65.60 3.12 39.42
N ASP A 587 64.95 1.99 39.06
CA ASP A 587 65.68 0.79 38.59
C ASP A 587 64.84 -0.34 37.94
N LYS A 588 65.56 -1.22 37.22
CA LYS A 588 65.33 -2.60 36.72
C LYS A 588 63.98 -3.30 37.00
N SER A 589 63.36 -4.08 36.11
CA SER A 589 63.81 -4.96 35.01
C SER A 589 64.54 -6.26 35.43
N ASP A 590 63.79 -7.35 35.65
CA ASP A 590 64.17 -8.75 35.43
C ASP A 590 62.87 -9.54 35.22
N SER A 591 62.63 -10.32 34.15
CA SER A 591 63.42 -11.37 33.45
C SER A 591 63.22 -12.78 34.05
N ASN A 592 62.41 -13.60 33.36
CA ASN A 592 62.88 -14.87 32.81
C ASN A 592 61.85 -15.60 31.94
N GLU A 593 62.40 -16.15 30.88
CA GLU A 593 61.85 -16.95 29.79
C GLU A 593 61.46 -18.40 30.17
N LEU A 594 60.79 -19.08 29.22
CA LEU A 594 60.89 -20.51 28.84
C LEU A 594 60.75 -21.60 29.95
N SER A 595 59.73 -22.48 30.03
CA SER A 595 59.13 -23.45 29.08
C SER A 595 59.74 -24.87 29.08
N ILE A 596 58.94 -25.87 28.68
CA ILE A 596 59.24 -27.25 28.20
C ILE A 596 58.89 -28.42 29.17
N ASP A 597 58.15 -29.39 28.61
CA ASP A 597 57.86 -30.81 28.96
C ASP A 597 57.30 -31.17 30.36
N SER A 598 56.24 -31.98 30.50
CA SER A 598 55.93 -33.38 30.08
C SER A 598 56.51 -34.44 31.05
N ASP A 599 55.92 -35.62 31.26
CA ASP A 599 54.97 -36.37 30.41
C ASP A 599 54.10 -37.41 31.18
N GLU A 600 53.21 -38.10 30.46
CA GLU A 600 52.53 -39.38 30.80
C GLU A 600 51.44 -39.41 31.92
N LYS A 601 50.41 -40.30 31.90
CA LYS A 601 50.13 -41.47 31.03
C LYS A 601 48.62 -41.86 30.91
N ASN A 602 48.24 -42.27 29.70
CA ASN A 602 47.19 -43.26 29.32
C ASN A 602 45.67 -43.02 29.50
N HIS A 603 44.94 -43.60 28.53
CA HIS A 603 43.50 -43.90 28.44
C HIS A 603 42.98 -44.82 29.59
N GLN A 604 41.67 -45.05 29.81
CA GLN A 604 40.55 -45.16 28.83
C GLN A 604 39.14 -45.02 29.45
N THR A 605 38.22 -44.38 28.70
CA THR A 605 36.73 -44.53 28.71
C THR A 605 35.86 -44.27 29.96
N MET A 606 34.75 -43.58 29.67
CA MET A 606 33.37 -43.75 30.16
C MET A 606 32.86 -43.07 31.45
N LEU A 607 31.67 -42.46 31.25
CA LEU A 607 30.58 -42.14 32.18
C LEU A 607 30.64 -40.87 33.06
N LYS A 608 29.50 -40.15 32.97
CA LYS A 608 28.95 -39.13 33.87
C LYS A 608 29.73 -37.82 34.00
N ASP A 609 29.00 -36.74 33.77
CA ASP A 609 29.05 -35.63 34.72
C ASP A 609 27.62 -35.12 35.00
N GLN A 610 27.42 -34.47 36.14
CA GLN A 610 26.11 -33.96 36.59
C GLN A 610 26.21 -32.49 37.01
N ASN A 611 25.23 -31.69 36.60
CA ASN A 611 24.77 -30.44 37.22
C ASN A 611 25.79 -29.64 38.05
N GLN A 612 26.41 -28.64 37.42
CA GLN A 612 26.57 -27.33 38.07
C GLN A 612 26.00 -26.24 37.15
N ILE A 613 24.88 -25.66 37.60
CA ILE A 613 24.32 -24.44 37.03
C ILE A 613 24.83 -23.30 37.91
N GLU A 614 25.63 -22.39 37.34
CA GLU A 614 26.12 -21.22 38.05
C GLU A 614 25.83 -19.93 37.25
N LEU A 615 25.40 -18.91 38.01
CA LEU A 615 24.49 -17.85 37.57
C LEU A 615 25.20 -16.62 36.95
N LEU A 616 24.40 -15.59 36.67
CA LEU A 616 24.73 -14.35 35.98
C LEU A 616 25.76 -13.49 36.75
N PRO A 617 26.68 -12.79 36.05
CA PRO A 617 27.44 -11.69 36.63
C PRO A 617 26.59 -10.41 36.68
N SER A 618 26.39 -9.86 37.87
CA SER A 618 25.74 -8.57 38.12
C SER A 618 26.75 -7.42 38.11
N GLY A 619 26.37 -6.24 37.61
CA GLY A 619 27.26 -5.08 37.50
C GLY A 619 26.53 -3.74 37.41
N ALA A 620 25.83 -3.36 38.47
CA ALA A 620 25.39 -1.98 38.70
C ALA A 620 26.47 -1.18 39.46
N GLN A 621 26.42 0.15 39.38
CA GLN A 621 27.56 1.00 39.73
C GLN A 621 27.76 1.21 41.23
N SER A 622 28.98 0.91 41.69
CA SER A 622 29.71 1.59 42.77
C SER A 622 28.94 2.02 44.03
N GLU A 623 28.97 1.19 45.08
CA GLU A 623 29.71 1.55 46.32
C GLU A 623 29.85 0.36 47.31
N LEU A 624 30.58 0.60 48.42
CA LEU A 624 30.65 -0.19 49.66
C LEU A 624 31.33 -1.58 49.64
N LEU A 625 32.64 -1.55 49.90
CA LEU A 625 33.38 -2.66 50.54
C LEU A 625 32.94 -2.88 52.01
N LYS A 626 32.55 -4.12 52.37
CA LYS A 626 33.01 -4.85 53.59
C LYS A 626 32.33 -6.22 53.83
N GLU A 627 33.17 -7.25 53.98
CA GLU A 627 33.33 -8.12 55.19
C GLU A 627 32.10 -8.54 56.03
N THR A 628 31.86 -9.81 56.45
CA THR A 628 32.46 -11.15 56.17
C THR A 628 31.56 -12.28 56.75
N THR A 629 31.76 -13.54 56.31
CA THR A 629 31.58 -14.83 57.06
C THR A 629 30.20 -15.45 57.37
N THR A 630 29.97 -16.64 56.77
CA THR A 630 29.29 -17.86 57.33
C THR A 630 27.78 -17.81 57.70
N GLN A 631 27.01 -18.92 57.75
CA GLN A 631 27.35 -20.36 57.76
C GLN A 631 26.26 -21.24 57.07
N ASN A 632 26.52 -22.55 56.90
CA ASN A 632 25.70 -23.48 56.12
C ASN A 632 24.35 -23.90 56.78
N GLY A 633 23.34 -24.15 55.95
CA GLY A 633 22.08 -24.86 56.29
C GLY A 633 21.50 -25.56 55.06
N ALA A 634 20.81 -26.70 55.23
CA ALA A 634 20.40 -27.57 54.12
C ALA A 634 18.96 -27.31 53.62
N PHE A 635 18.74 -27.55 52.32
CA PHE A 635 17.45 -27.37 51.64
C PHE A 635 16.37 -28.38 52.05
N SER A 636 15.12 -27.91 52.05
CA SER A 636 13.92 -28.76 51.98
C SER A 636 13.50 -29.00 50.51
N THR A 637 12.48 -29.82 50.27
CA THR A 637 12.05 -30.21 48.90
C THR A 637 10.76 -29.52 48.46
N GLN A 638 10.65 -29.30 47.14
CA GLN A 638 9.66 -28.47 46.43
C GLN A 638 8.17 -28.81 46.67
N ALA A 639 7.85 -29.89 47.38
CA ALA A 639 6.47 -30.24 47.76
C ALA A 639 5.95 -29.45 48.99
N ALA A 640 6.84 -28.79 49.74
CA ALA A 640 6.48 -28.04 50.95
C ALA A 640 5.97 -26.61 50.64
N GLU A 641 6.68 -25.88 49.79
CA GLU A 641 6.49 -24.43 49.58
C GLU A 641 5.15 -24.10 48.90
N SER A 642 4.71 -24.96 47.98
CA SER A 642 3.40 -24.89 47.30
C SER A 642 2.18 -24.89 48.26
N ARG A 643 2.36 -25.28 49.53
CA ARG A 643 1.30 -25.21 50.56
C ARG A 643 1.36 -23.95 51.43
N SER A 644 2.51 -23.28 51.53
CA SER A 644 2.63 -22.00 52.23
C SER A 644 2.14 -20.82 51.40
N GLU A 645 2.42 -20.80 50.08
CA GLU A 645 2.01 -19.69 49.21
C GLU A 645 0.47 -19.56 49.11
N LYS A 646 -0.23 -20.69 49.12
CA LYS A 646 -1.71 -20.72 49.16
C LYS A 646 -2.34 -20.20 50.45
N ALA A 647 -1.55 -19.92 51.48
CA ALA A 647 -2.01 -19.29 52.73
C ALA A 647 -1.57 -17.83 52.88
N SER A 648 -0.58 -17.36 52.10
CA SER A 648 -0.14 -15.96 52.08
C SER A 648 -0.79 -15.13 50.95
N GLN A 649 -1.35 -15.78 49.92
CA GLN A 649 -2.10 -15.09 48.86
C GLN A 649 -3.43 -14.45 49.32
N GLU A 650 -3.97 -14.82 50.49
CA GLU A 650 -5.25 -14.27 50.98
C GLU A 650 -5.13 -12.92 51.74
N SER A 651 -3.91 -12.45 52.08
CA SER A 651 -3.73 -11.32 53.02
C SER A 651 -3.24 -9.99 52.43
N THR A 652 -3.02 -9.88 51.11
CA THR A 652 -2.53 -8.63 50.48
C THR A 652 -3.15 -8.32 49.12
N MET A 653 -4.43 -8.65 48.91
CA MET A 653 -5.18 -8.11 47.77
C MET A 653 -5.66 -6.68 48.05
N GLN A 654 -4.92 -5.68 47.56
CA GLN A 654 -5.55 -4.40 47.23
C GLN A 654 -6.25 -4.56 45.86
N GLU A 655 -7.57 -4.39 45.83
CA GLU A 655 -8.37 -4.55 44.61
C GLU A 655 -8.15 -3.41 43.60
N THR A 656 -7.06 -3.47 42.84
CA THR A 656 -6.97 -2.78 41.54
C THR A 656 -7.81 -3.55 40.52
N GLY A 657 -9.11 -3.22 40.47
CA GLY A 657 -10.12 -3.93 39.68
C GLY A 657 -9.98 -3.77 38.16
N PHE A 658 -8.97 -4.40 37.55
CA PHE A 658 -8.83 -4.50 36.10
C PHE A 658 -9.92 -5.40 35.51
N SER A 659 -10.78 -4.83 34.67
CA SER A 659 -11.88 -5.52 33.99
C SER A 659 -11.62 -5.54 32.48
N TRP A 660 -11.07 -6.66 31.99
CA TRP A 660 -10.77 -6.86 30.58
C TRP A 660 -12.04 -7.10 29.76
N LYS A 661 -12.17 -6.42 28.61
CA LYS A 661 -13.35 -6.48 27.73
C LYS A 661 -12.95 -6.82 26.29
N LEU A 662 -13.88 -7.34 25.51
CA LEU A 662 -13.68 -7.72 24.11
C LEU A 662 -13.89 -6.49 23.21
N CYS A 663 -13.00 -6.23 22.26
CA CYS A 663 -13.18 -5.12 21.32
C CYS A 663 -14.33 -5.40 20.33
N ASN A 664 -15.39 -4.59 20.39
CA ASN A 664 -16.48 -4.55 19.41
C ASN A 664 -16.22 -3.45 18.38
N ILE A 665 -15.72 -3.83 17.21
CA ILE A 665 -15.21 -2.94 16.16
C ILE A 665 -15.39 -3.55 14.76
N THR A 666 -15.38 -2.72 13.71
CA THR A 666 -15.69 -3.15 12.33
C THR A 666 -14.73 -4.22 11.79
N ALA A 667 -13.44 -4.13 12.15
CA ALA A 667 -12.40 -5.05 11.69
C ALA A 667 -12.41 -6.44 12.37
N GLY A 668 -13.30 -6.66 13.34
CA GLY A 668 -13.45 -7.93 14.06
C GLY A 668 -12.11 -8.49 14.58
N PRO A 669 -11.71 -9.72 14.21
CA PRO A 669 -10.46 -10.33 14.69
C PRO A 669 -9.21 -9.71 14.07
N ASP A 670 -9.30 -8.88 13.02
CA ASP A 670 -8.14 -8.38 12.27
C ASP A 670 -7.89 -6.87 12.53
N TYR A 671 -8.25 -6.44 13.73
CA TYR A 671 -8.15 -5.06 14.20
C TYR A 671 -6.71 -4.61 14.48
N ILE A 672 -6.32 -3.50 13.87
CA ILE A 672 -5.04 -2.81 14.03
C ILE A 672 -5.38 -1.36 14.40
N PRO A 673 -5.30 -0.94 15.68
CA PRO A 673 -5.87 0.33 16.14
C PRO A 673 -5.41 1.57 15.38
N CYS A 674 -4.15 1.61 14.95
CA CYS A 674 -3.61 2.72 14.15
C CYS A 674 -3.89 2.65 12.64
N LEU A 675 -4.54 1.61 12.13
CA LEU A 675 -4.91 1.49 10.70
C LEU A 675 -6.43 1.37 10.50
N ASP A 676 -7.19 1.03 11.54
CA ASP A 676 -8.65 0.91 11.54
C ASP A 676 -9.35 2.09 12.25
N ASN A 677 -8.64 3.22 12.44
CA ASN A 677 -9.20 4.45 12.98
C ASN A 677 -10.04 5.20 11.93
N LEU A 678 -11.24 4.67 11.71
CA LEU A 678 -12.20 5.20 10.74
C LEU A 678 -12.54 6.67 10.98
N GLN A 679 -12.58 7.14 12.23
CA GLN A 679 -12.82 8.55 12.54
C GLN A 679 -11.71 9.47 12.01
N ALA A 680 -10.44 9.12 12.25
CA ALA A 680 -9.31 9.89 11.71
C ALA A 680 -9.26 9.81 10.18
N ILE A 681 -9.42 8.61 9.61
CA ILE A 681 -9.41 8.39 8.16
C ILE A 681 -10.53 9.18 7.45
N ARG A 682 -11.72 9.29 8.06
CA ARG A 682 -12.85 10.11 7.57
C ARG A 682 -12.61 11.63 7.67
N SER A 683 -11.64 12.08 8.47
CA SER A 683 -11.28 13.49 8.62
C SER A 683 -10.17 13.97 7.67
N LEU A 684 -9.57 13.06 6.89
CA LEU A 684 -8.51 13.39 5.94
C LEU A 684 -9.03 14.22 4.77
N ARG A 685 -8.33 15.33 4.47
CA ARG A 685 -8.64 16.21 3.32
C ARG A 685 -8.29 15.60 1.97
N SER A 686 -7.48 14.54 1.95
CA SER A 686 -6.96 13.89 0.74
C SER A 686 -6.70 12.42 1.01
N THR A 687 -6.83 11.62 -0.05
CA THR A 687 -6.47 10.19 -0.10
C THR A 687 -5.51 9.89 -1.27
N LYS A 688 -5.05 10.92 -1.98
CA LYS A 688 -4.23 10.88 -3.21
C LYS A 688 -2.83 10.28 -3.00
N HIS A 689 -2.28 10.41 -1.80
CA HIS A 689 -0.95 9.94 -1.39
C HIS A 689 -1.03 8.72 -0.48
N TYR A 690 -2.14 7.98 -0.54
CA TYR A 690 -2.43 6.85 0.35
C TYR A 690 -2.42 7.21 1.84
N GLU A 691 -2.69 8.48 2.19
CA GLU A 691 -2.76 9.00 3.56
C GLU A 691 -3.68 8.12 4.41
N HIS A 692 -4.83 7.71 3.84
CA HIS A 692 -5.81 6.78 4.42
C HIS A 692 -5.31 5.36 4.73
N ARG A 693 -4.03 5.05 4.44
CA ARG A 693 -3.36 3.76 4.73
C ARG A 693 -2.10 3.94 5.60
N GLU A 694 -1.78 5.17 5.99
CA GLU A 694 -0.73 5.48 6.96
C GLU A 694 -1.24 5.25 8.41
N ARG A 695 -0.37 5.46 9.40
CA ARG A 695 -0.71 5.31 10.82
C ARG A 695 -1.54 6.50 11.31
N HIS A 696 -2.77 6.23 11.74
CA HIS A 696 -3.68 7.16 12.40
C HIS A 696 -4.05 6.63 13.78
N CYS A 697 -3.11 6.68 14.73
CA CYS A 697 -3.35 6.15 16.07
C CYS A 697 -4.43 6.94 16.83
N PRO A 698 -5.24 6.28 17.69
CA PRO A 698 -6.23 6.95 18.53
C PRO A 698 -5.56 7.71 19.69
N GLU A 699 -6.13 8.86 20.10
CA GLU A 699 -5.62 9.66 21.23
C GLU A 699 -5.52 8.88 22.55
N ASN A 700 -6.41 7.91 22.73
CA ASN A 700 -6.39 6.96 23.85
C ASN A 700 -6.19 5.56 23.25
N PRO A 701 -5.03 4.91 23.48
CA PRO A 701 -4.80 3.52 23.12
C PRO A 701 -5.87 2.59 23.72
N PRO A 702 -6.34 1.56 22.98
CA PRO A 702 -7.39 0.67 23.46
C PRO A 702 -6.89 -0.31 24.54
N THR A 703 -7.72 -0.52 25.56
CA THR A 703 -7.47 -1.49 26.65
C THR A 703 -8.32 -2.76 26.51
N CYS A 704 -9.12 -2.89 25.44
CA CYS A 704 -9.88 -4.08 25.13
C CYS A 704 -9.04 -5.14 24.39
N LEU A 705 -9.45 -6.41 24.48
CA LEU A 705 -8.79 -7.55 23.86
C LEU A 705 -9.46 -7.89 22.52
N VAL A 706 -8.66 -8.11 21.47
CA VAL A 706 -9.15 -8.44 20.12
C VAL A 706 -9.67 -9.89 20.07
N PRO A 707 -10.86 -10.14 19.49
CA PRO A 707 -11.41 -11.50 19.38
C PRO A 707 -10.52 -12.45 18.55
N LEU A 708 -10.75 -13.76 18.75
CA LEU A 708 -10.17 -14.80 17.91
C LEU A 708 -11.11 -15.10 16.73
N PRO A 709 -10.60 -15.46 15.54
CA PRO A 709 -11.41 -16.00 14.46
C PRO A 709 -12.19 -17.25 14.88
N GLU A 710 -13.38 -17.46 14.31
CA GLU A 710 -14.15 -18.68 14.57
C GLU A 710 -13.40 -19.92 14.04
N GLY A 711 -13.21 -20.91 14.91
CA GLY A 711 -12.48 -22.14 14.58
C GLY A 711 -10.96 -21.98 14.48
N TYR A 712 -10.37 -20.89 14.97
CA TYR A 712 -8.91 -20.68 15.00
C TYR A 712 -8.15 -21.88 15.59
N LYS A 713 -7.09 -22.33 14.90
CA LYS A 713 -6.29 -23.52 15.23
C LYS A 713 -4.84 -23.12 15.55
N ARG A 714 -4.10 -23.96 16.29
CA ARG A 714 -2.65 -23.77 16.48
C ARG A 714 -1.96 -23.67 15.09
N PRO A 715 -1.07 -22.68 14.86
CA PRO A 715 -0.38 -22.51 13.59
C PRO A 715 0.40 -23.74 13.13
N ILE A 716 0.68 -23.81 11.83
CA ILE A 716 1.45 -24.91 11.23
C ILE A 716 2.95 -24.64 11.47
N GLY A 717 3.68 -25.64 11.97
CA GLY A 717 5.12 -25.52 12.22
C GLY A 717 5.94 -25.27 10.95
N TRP A 718 6.99 -24.46 11.07
CA TRP A 718 7.98 -24.23 10.01
C TRP A 718 8.73 -25.54 9.66
N PRO A 719 9.14 -25.79 8.40
CA PRO A 719 8.92 -24.97 7.20
C PRO A 719 7.55 -25.16 6.53
N LYS A 720 6.69 -26.05 7.04
CA LYS A 720 5.40 -26.39 6.38
C LYS A 720 4.44 -25.20 6.31
N SER A 721 4.55 -24.24 7.24
CA SER A 721 3.82 -22.96 7.21
C SER A 721 4.13 -22.11 5.98
N ARG A 722 5.35 -22.17 5.42
CA ARG A 722 5.74 -21.43 4.21
C ARG A 722 4.81 -21.71 3.04
N GLU A 723 4.35 -22.95 2.92
CA GLU A 723 3.58 -23.45 1.79
C GLU A 723 2.07 -23.58 2.09
N LYS A 724 1.67 -23.62 3.36
CA LYS A 724 0.24 -23.64 3.74
C LYS A 724 -0.05 -23.16 5.17
N ILE A 725 -1.23 -22.60 5.36
CA ILE A 725 -1.79 -22.21 6.66
C ILE A 725 -3.22 -22.75 6.80
N TRP A 726 -3.78 -22.73 8.01
CA TRP A 726 -5.20 -23.01 8.23
C TRP A 726 -6.06 -21.86 7.69
N TYR A 727 -7.14 -22.20 6.96
CA TYR A 727 -8.12 -21.22 6.51
C TYR A 727 -8.73 -20.43 7.68
N TYR A 728 -9.15 -21.12 8.74
CA TYR A 728 -9.77 -20.49 9.93
C TYR A 728 -8.86 -19.48 10.66
N ASN A 729 -7.53 -19.51 10.46
CA ASN A 729 -6.63 -18.56 11.11
C ASN A 729 -6.61 -17.20 10.39
N VAL A 730 -6.88 -17.21 9.08
CA VAL A 730 -6.95 -16.02 8.21
C VAL A 730 -8.07 -16.26 7.18
N PRO A 731 -9.36 -16.11 7.54
CA PRO A 731 -10.51 -16.66 6.80
C PRO A 731 -10.88 -15.92 5.50
N HIS A 732 -9.91 -15.31 4.83
CA HIS A 732 -10.08 -14.43 3.68
C HIS A 732 -9.84 -15.16 2.35
N THR A 733 -10.90 -15.38 1.56
CA THR A 733 -10.82 -16.08 0.24
C THR A 733 -10.57 -15.14 -0.94
N LYS A 734 -10.88 -13.86 -0.79
CA LYS A 734 -10.85 -12.80 -1.82
C LYS A 734 -9.58 -12.80 -2.69
N LEU A 735 -8.41 -12.90 -2.05
CA LEU A 735 -7.12 -12.95 -2.75
C LEU A 735 -6.93 -14.25 -3.55
N ALA A 736 -7.44 -15.39 -3.06
CA ALA A 736 -7.39 -16.67 -3.77
C ALA A 736 -8.33 -16.69 -4.99
N GLU A 737 -9.51 -16.08 -4.87
CA GLU A 737 -10.45 -15.91 -5.98
C GLU A 737 -9.86 -15.03 -7.10
N VAL A 738 -9.28 -13.87 -6.74
CA VAL A 738 -8.75 -12.90 -7.71
C VAL A 738 -7.37 -13.29 -8.26
N LYS A 739 -6.49 -13.93 -7.46
CA LYS A 739 -5.08 -14.22 -7.82
C LYS A 739 -4.69 -15.70 -7.85
N GLY A 740 -5.61 -16.64 -7.60
CA GLY A 740 -5.30 -18.08 -7.60
C GLY A 740 -4.71 -18.61 -8.92
N HIS A 741 -5.07 -17.98 -10.05
CA HIS A 741 -4.51 -18.27 -11.38
C HIS A 741 -3.04 -17.82 -11.54
N GLN A 742 -2.50 -17.02 -10.61
CA GLN A 742 -1.12 -16.53 -10.59
C GLN A 742 -0.26 -17.25 -9.55
N ASN A 743 -0.75 -18.37 -8.99
CA ASN A 743 -0.06 -19.16 -7.97
C ASN A 743 0.28 -18.41 -6.66
N TRP A 744 -0.40 -17.30 -6.37
CA TRP A 744 -0.27 -16.56 -5.11
C TRP A 744 -0.74 -17.38 -3.90
N VAL A 745 -2.05 -17.69 -3.87
CA VAL A 745 -2.72 -18.46 -2.80
C VAL A 745 -3.91 -19.22 -3.40
N LYS A 746 -4.22 -20.40 -2.87
CA LYS A 746 -5.32 -21.27 -3.31
C LYS A 746 -6.05 -21.88 -2.10
N VAL A 747 -7.37 -22.05 -2.19
CA VAL A 747 -8.16 -22.76 -1.17
C VAL A 747 -8.12 -24.26 -1.46
N THR A 748 -7.74 -25.06 -0.47
CA THR A 748 -7.49 -26.51 -0.61
C THR A 748 -7.92 -27.25 0.66
N GLY A 749 -9.21 -27.63 0.73
CA GLY A 749 -9.80 -28.19 1.95
C GLY A 749 -9.81 -27.15 3.07
N GLU A 750 -9.36 -27.53 4.27
CA GLU A 750 -9.21 -26.60 5.41
C GLU A 750 -7.98 -25.67 5.32
N TYR A 751 -7.20 -25.73 4.23
CA TYR A 751 -5.94 -25.01 4.08
C TYR A 751 -6.00 -23.94 3.00
N LEU A 752 -5.33 -22.82 3.27
CA LEU A 752 -4.84 -21.92 2.23
C LEU A 752 -3.41 -22.36 1.87
N THR A 753 -3.16 -22.66 0.59
CA THR A 753 -1.86 -23.10 0.07
C THR A 753 -1.21 -22.01 -0.79
N PHE A 754 0.11 -21.85 -0.65
CA PHE A 754 0.93 -20.83 -1.30
C PHE A 754 2.00 -21.50 -2.18
N PRO A 755 1.70 -21.82 -3.45
CA PRO A 755 2.63 -22.51 -4.36
C PRO A 755 3.77 -21.61 -4.88
N GLY A 756 4.26 -20.68 -4.04
CA GLY A 756 5.44 -19.83 -4.30
C GLY A 756 5.32 -18.81 -5.43
N GLY A 757 4.16 -18.68 -6.07
CA GLY A 757 3.96 -17.77 -7.20
C GLY A 757 3.79 -16.31 -6.79
N GLY A 758 3.94 -15.45 -7.79
CA GLY A 758 3.70 -14.01 -7.74
C GLY A 758 3.33 -13.47 -9.12
N THR A 759 2.91 -12.20 -9.22
CA THR A 759 2.42 -11.64 -10.51
C THR A 759 3.51 -11.65 -11.59
N GLN A 760 4.76 -11.40 -11.20
CA GLN A 760 5.93 -11.43 -12.08
C GLN A 760 6.68 -12.77 -12.06
N PHE A 761 6.41 -13.65 -11.08
CA PHE A 761 7.08 -14.95 -10.90
C PHE A 761 6.05 -16.08 -10.72
N LYS A 762 5.17 -16.24 -11.72
CA LYS A 762 4.05 -17.21 -11.73
C LYS A 762 4.53 -18.67 -11.60
N HIS A 763 5.74 -18.95 -12.05
CA HIS A 763 6.38 -20.28 -12.02
C HIS A 763 7.21 -20.53 -10.74
N GLY A 764 7.22 -19.58 -9.79
CA GLY A 764 7.80 -19.74 -8.45
C GLY A 764 8.91 -18.74 -8.15
N ALA A 765 8.98 -18.31 -6.89
CA ALA A 765 9.97 -17.32 -6.43
C ALA A 765 11.43 -17.79 -6.55
N LEU A 766 11.72 -19.09 -6.38
CA LEU A 766 13.10 -19.61 -6.46
C LEU A 766 13.75 -19.35 -7.83
N HIS A 767 13.08 -19.72 -8.92
CA HIS A 767 13.52 -19.43 -10.30
C HIS A 767 13.83 -17.94 -10.50
N TYR A 768 13.00 -17.06 -9.95
CA TYR A 768 13.16 -15.61 -10.06
C TYR A 768 14.31 -15.08 -9.19
N ILE A 769 14.55 -15.65 -8.01
CA ILE A 769 15.71 -15.36 -7.15
C ILE A 769 17.03 -15.79 -7.82
N ASP A 770 17.03 -16.95 -8.50
CA ASP A 770 18.15 -17.44 -9.30
C ASP A 770 18.38 -16.57 -10.54
N PHE A 771 17.35 -16.27 -11.32
CA PHE A 771 17.43 -15.38 -12.48
C PHE A 771 18.02 -13.98 -12.13
N ILE A 772 17.70 -13.43 -10.95
CA ILE A 772 18.31 -12.18 -10.47
C ILE A 772 19.81 -12.39 -10.13
N GLN A 773 20.16 -13.51 -9.50
CA GLN A 773 21.54 -13.83 -9.11
C GLN A 773 22.43 -14.15 -10.32
N GLU A 774 21.88 -14.78 -11.37
CA GLU A 774 22.53 -14.98 -12.67
C GLU A 774 22.67 -13.66 -13.44
N SER A 775 21.64 -12.82 -13.39
CA SER A 775 21.63 -11.49 -14.01
C SER A 775 22.71 -10.55 -13.45
N ILE A 776 22.92 -10.56 -12.14
CA ILE A 776 23.92 -9.73 -11.44
C ILE A 776 24.57 -10.58 -10.33
N PRO A 777 25.74 -11.20 -10.61
CA PRO A 777 26.50 -11.96 -9.62
C PRO A 777 26.81 -11.18 -8.33
N ASP A 778 27.15 -9.90 -8.46
CA ASP A 778 27.52 -8.96 -7.38
C ASP A 778 26.47 -8.80 -6.27
N ILE A 779 25.20 -9.14 -6.54
CA ILE A 779 24.17 -9.18 -5.50
C ILE A 779 24.54 -10.18 -4.40
N GLY A 780 25.16 -11.31 -4.75
CA GLY A 780 25.73 -12.29 -3.82
C GLY A 780 24.83 -12.65 -2.64
N TRP A 781 23.65 -13.24 -2.89
CA TRP A 781 22.67 -13.58 -1.85
C TRP A 781 23.31 -14.36 -0.69
N GLY A 782 23.11 -13.89 0.53
CA GLY A 782 23.60 -14.53 1.75
C GLY A 782 25.10 -14.34 2.01
N LYS A 783 25.80 -13.55 1.19
CA LYS A 783 27.22 -13.19 1.37
C LYS A 783 27.41 -11.68 1.41
N GLN A 784 27.05 -11.01 0.33
CA GLN A 784 27.14 -9.56 0.18
C GLN A 784 25.79 -8.91 0.54
N SER A 785 24.71 -9.31 -0.13
CA SER A 785 23.35 -8.91 0.23
C SER A 785 22.78 -9.86 1.28
N ARG A 786 22.47 -9.32 2.47
CA ARG A 786 21.89 -10.03 3.62
C ARG A 786 20.55 -9.46 4.04
N VAL A 787 20.35 -8.14 3.96
CA VAL A 787 19.12 -7.46 4.42
C VAL A 787 18.44 -6.70 3.28
N ILE A 788 17.18 -7.04 3.00
CA ILE A 788 16.42 -6.60 1.84
C ILE A 788 15.11 -5.94 2.25
N LEU A 789 14.66 -4.93 1.49
CA LEU A 789 13.32 -4.36 1.57
C LEU A 789 12.46 -4.86 0.40
N ASP A 790 11.40 -5.62 0.68
CA ASP A 790 10.47 -6.16 -0.35
C ASP A 790 9.18 -5.30 -0.38
N VAL A 791 9.12 -4.37 -1.34
CA VAL A 791 8.07 -3.34 -1.47
C VAL A 791 6.85 -3.91 -2.18
N GLY A 792 5.68 -3.80 -1.56
CA GLY A 792 4.43 -4.29 -2.13
C GLY A 792 4.42 -5.81 -2.29
N CYS A 793 5.01 -6.50 -1.30
CA CYS A 793 5.40 -7.92 -1.32
C CYS A 793 4.28 -8.95 -1.58
N GLY A 794 3.02 -8.52 -1.56
CA GLY A 794 1.86 -9.40 -1.63
C GLY A 794 1.78 -10.31 -0.41
N VAL A 795 1.79 -11.62 -0.65
CA VAL A 795 1.89 -12.66 0.40
C VAL A 795 3.34 -12.93 0.87
N ALA A 796 4.29 -12.05 0.52
CA ALA A 796 5.73 -12.14 0.80
C ALA A 796 6.44 -13.42 0.30
N SER A 797 6.00 -13.99 -0.84
CA SER A 797 6.63 -15.20 -1.39
C SER A 797 8.10 -15.01 -1.77
N PHE A 798 8.53 -13.83 -2.20
CA PHE A 798 9.94 -13.54 -2.50
C PHE A 798 10.80 -13.64 -1.22
N GLY A 799 10.46 -12.87 -0.18
CA GLY A 799 11.09 -12.97 1.14
C GLY A 799 11.02 -14.37 1.78
N GLY A 800 9.93 -15.11 1.57
CA GLY A 800 9.75 -16.47 2.11
C GLY A 800 10.70 -17.53 1.54
N PHE A 801 11.15 -17.37 0.29
CA PHE A 801 12.13 -18.27 -0.34
C PHE A 801 13.58 -17.76 -0.25
N LEU A 802 13.79 -16.47 0.01
CA LEU A 802 15.12 -15.90 0.30
C LEU A 802 15.79 -16.46 1.57
N PHE A 803 15.00 -17.00 2.51
CA PHE A 803 15.54 -17.78 3.63
C PHE A 803 16.44 -18.95 3.19
N ASP A 804 16.12 -19.60 2.06
CA ASP A 804 16.90 -20.73 1.51
C ASP A 804 18.26 -20.26 0.92
N ARG A 805 18.48 -18.93 0.85
CA ARG A 805 19.74 -18.29 0.47
C ARG A 805 20.41 -17.55 1.62
N GLY A 806 19.97 -17.75 2.87
CA GLY A 806 20.54 -17.06 4.03
C GLY A 806 20.29 -15.55 4.03
N VAL A 807 19.22 -15.09 3.38
CA VAL A 807 18.84 -13.67 3.26
C VAL A 807 17.62 -13.37 4.13
N LEU A 808 17.60 -12.18 4.73
CA LEU A 808 16.47 -11.65 5.48
C LEU A 808 15.79 -10.52 4.67
N ALA A 809 14.51 -10.71 4.34
CA ALA A 809 13.69 -9.68 3.70
C ALA A 809 12.68 -9.10 4.69
N MET A 810 12.74 -7.77 4.90
CA MET A 810 11.67 -7.01 5.51
C MET A 810 10.62 -6.70 4.45
N SER A 811 9.49 -7.40 4.51
CA SER A 811 8.42 -7.30 3.51
C SER A 811 7.37 -6.28 3.96
N PHE A 812 6.80 -5.48 3.07
CA PHE A 812 5.64 -4.66 3.45
C PHE A 812 4.62 -4.45 2.34
N ALA A 813 3.37 -4.33 2.77
CA ALA A 813 2.24 -3.93 1.95
C ALA A 813 1.17 -3.24 2.84
N PRO A 814 0.34 -2.35 2.27
CA PRO A 814 -0.75 -1.75 3.02
C PRO A 814 -1.87 -2.75 3.33
N LYS A 815 -2.68 -2.46 4.36
CA LYS A 815 -4.03 -3.01 4.48
C LYS A 815 -4.87 -2.41 3.33
N ASP A 816 -5.37 -3.24 2.43
CA ASP A 816 -5.98 -2.81 1.14
C ASP A 816 -7.21 -3.63 0.72
N GLU A 817 -7.74 -3.35 -0.48
CA GLU A 817 -8.93 -3.98 -1.06
C GLU A 817 -8.85 -5.52 -1.19
N HIS A 818 -7.68 -6.14 -1.11
CA HIS A 818 -7.52 -7.60 -1.22
C HIS A 818 -7.59 -8.31 0.14
N GLU A 819 -7.47 -7.55 1.23
CA GLU A 819 -7.45 -7.99 2.63
C GLU A 819 -6.30 -8.95 3.00
N ALA A 820 -5.89 -8.93 4.27
CA ALA A 820 -4.98 -9.90 4.90
C ALA A 820 -3.60 -10.21 4.24
N GLN A 821 -3.14 -9.46 3.22
CA GLN A 821 -1.89 -9.76 2.48
C GLN A 821 -0.67 -10.01 3.38
N VAL A 822 -0.40 -9.07 4.29
CA VAL A 822 0.67 -9.15 5.32
C VAL A 822 0.37 -10.22 6.38
N GLN A 823 -0.90 -10.45 6.71
CA GLN A 823 -1.32 -11.48 7.66
C GLN A 823 -1.02 -12.88 7.14
N PHE A 824 -1.20 -13.13 5.83
CA PHE A 824 -0.78 -14.37 5.19
C PHE A 824 0.74 -14.58 5.31
N ALA A 825 1.56 -13.54 5.12
CA ALA A 825 3.01 -13.64 5.32
C ALA A 825 3.37 -14.01 6.77
N LEU A 826 2.75 -13.34 7.74
CA LEU A 826 2.99 -13.58 9.17
C LEU A 826 2.50 -14.95 9.63
N GLU A 827 1.37 -15.46 9.11
CA GLU A 827 0.89 -16.82 9.37
C GLU A 827 1.75 -17.92 8.70
N ARG A 828 2.40 -17.59 7.58
CA ARG A 828 3.38 -18.45 6.91
C ARG A 828 4.76 -18.49 7.60
N GLY A 829 4.98 -17.65 8.62
CA GLY A 829 6.28 -17.53 9.29
C GLY A 829 7.31 -16.67 8.55
N ILE A 830 6.87 -15.64 7.82
CA ILE A 830 7.68 -14.75 6.99
C ILE A 830 7.64 -13.31 7.56
N PRO A 831 8.78 -12.59 7.64
CA PRO A 831 8.79 -11.22 8.15
C PRO A 831 8.01 -10.26 7.26
N ALA A 832 6.99 -9.61 7.83
CA ALA A 832 6.27 -8.55 7.16
C ALA A 832 5.69 -7.50 8.13
N ILE A 833 5.47 -6.28 7.65
CA ILE A 833 4.76 -5.20 8.37
C ILE A 833 3.64 -4.59 7.52
N SER A 834 2.61 -4.06 8.18
CA SER A 834 1.49 -3.37 7.54
C SER A 834 1.79 -1.88 7.43
N ALA A 835 2.31 -1.47 6.27
CA ALA A 835 2.80 -0.12 6.02
C ALA A 835 2.57 0.31 4.55
N VAL A 836 2.66 1.61 4.29
CA VAL A 836 2.57 2.21 2.95
C VAL A 836 3.66 3.27 2.79
N MET A 837 4.08 3.54 1.55
CA MET A 837 4.87 4.74 1.23
C MET A 837 3.89 5.84 0.83
N GLY A 838 3.58 6.73 1.79
CA GLY A 838 2.55 7.76 1.63
C GLY A 838 3.11 9.18 1.72
N THR A 839 2.93 9.82 2.86
CA THR A 839 3.44 11.17 3.16
C THR A 839 4.55 11.17 4.21
N THR A 840 4.69 10.09 4.99
CA THR A 840 5.71 9.88 6.03
C THR A 840 6.85 8.96 5.60
N ARG A 841 8.03 9.10 6.23
CA ARG A 841 9.18 8.19 6.04
C ARG A 841 8.83 6.78 6.52
N LEU A 842 9.42 5.77 5.87
CA LEU A 842 9.42 4.41 6.41
C LEU A 842 10.21 4.40 7.73
N PRO A 843 9.76 3.65 8.76
CA PRO A 843 10.34 3.63 10.12
C PRO A 843 11.66 2.85 10.20
N PHE A 844 12.57 3.11 9.25
CA PHE A 844 13.91 2.55 9.12
C PHE A 844 14.93 3.71 8.98
N PRO A 845 16.17 3.55 9.48
CA PRO A 845 17.21 4.54 9.29
C PRO A 845 17.67 4.65 7.83
N GLY A 846 18.46 5.68 7.52
CA GLY A 846 19.08 5.86 6.21
C GLY A 846 20.23 4.87 5.97
N ARG A 847 20.44 4.48 4.72
CA ARG A 847 21.57 3.65 4.26
C ARG A 847 21.68 2.31 5.02
N VAL A 848 20.59 1.54 5.11
CA VAL A 848 20.54 0.28 5.89
C VAL A 848 20.29 -0.99 5.06
N PHE A 849 19.52 -0.92 3.98
CA PHE A 849 19.23 -2.08 3.13
C PHE A 849 20.33 -2.28 2.08
N ASP A 850 20.70 -3.55 1.86
CA ASP A 850 21.68 -3.94 0.84
C ASP A 850 21.02 -3.94 -0.56
N VAL A 851 19.75 -4.37 -0.63
CA VAL A 851 18.91 -4.38 -1.85
C VAL A 851 17.48 -3.93 -1.52
N VAL A 852 16.85 -3.20 -2.44
CA VAL A 852 15.39 -2.97 -2.46
C VAL A 852 14.79 -3.71 -3.66
N HIS A 853 13.65 -4.36 -3.46
CA HIS A 853 12.93 -5.11 -4.50
C HIS A 853 11.49 -4.60 -4.67
N CYS A 854 10.99 -4.55 -5.92
CA CYS A 854 9.57 -4.35 -6.24
C CYS A 854 9.16 -5.23 -7.45
N ALA A 855 8.25 -6.19 -7.20
CA ALA A 855 7.60 -7.00 -8.24
C ALA A 855 6.15 -6.57 -8.46
N ARG A 856 5.94 -5.62 -9.38
CA ARG A 856 4.64 -5.00 -9.72
C ARG A 856 3.93 -4.37 -8.51
N CYS A 857 4.70 -3.73 -7.64
CA CYS A 857 4.25 -3.14 -6.38
C CYS A 857 3.23 -1.97 -6.48
N ARG A 858 2.86 -1.53 -7.70
CA ARG A 858 1.92 -0.43 -7.99
C ARG A 858 2.29 0.94 -7.40
N VAL A 859 3.51 1.11 -6.89
CA VAL A 859 3.99 2.42 -6.40
C VAL A 859 4.34 3.33 -7.60
N PRO A 860 3.79 4.55 -7.68
CA PRO A 860 4.10 5.50 -8.76
C PRO A 860 5.44 6.19 -8.49
N TRP A 861 6.55 5.49 -8.74
CA TRP A 861 7.90 5.93 -8.38
C TRP A 861 8.35 7.29 -8.94
N HIS A 862 7.85 7.68 -10.12
CA HIS A 862 8.30 8.86 -10.86
C HIS A 862 7.52 10.15 -10.56
N ILE A 863 6.34 10.07 -9.94
CA ILE A 863 5.49 11.26 -9.75
C ILE A 863 6.07 12.20 -8.69
N GLU A 864 5.69 13.48 -8.77
CA GLU A 864 5.98 14.50 -7.75
C GLU A 864 7.47 14.64 -7.41
N GLY A 865 8.30 14.79 -8.45
CA GLY A 865 9.75 14.89 -8.32
C GLY A 865 10.42 13.61 -7.85
N GLY A 866 9.73 12.46 -7.96
CA GLY A 866 10.25 11.17 -7.54
C GLY A 866 10.18 10.91 -6.03
N LYS A 867 9.31 11.61 -5.29
CA LYS A 867 9.29 11.63 -3.81
C LYS A 867 9.35 10.25 -3.14
N LEU A 868 8.68 9.24 -3.73
CA LEU A 868 8.67 7.87 -3.21
C LEU A 868 9.97 7.09 -3.55
N LEU A 869 10.59 7.36 -4.69
CA LEU A 869 11.90 6.80 -5.07
C LEU A 869 13.04 7.46 -4.29
N LEU A 870 12.89 8.74 -3.92
CA LEU A 870 13.82 9.45 -3.03
C LEU A 870 13.85 8.84 -1.62
N GLU A 871 12.72 8.34 -1.10
CA GLU A 871 12.71 7.55 0.14
C GLU A 871 13.45 6.22 0.00
N LEU A 872 13.33 5.53 -1.14
CA LEU A 872 14.19 4.36 -1.42
C LEU A 872 15.67 4.75 -1.46
N ASN A 873 16.00 5.91 -2.04
CA ASN A 873 17.35 6.45 -2.03
C ASN A 873 17.83 6.83 -0.61
N ARG A 874 16.96 7.21 0.33
CA ARG A 874 17.33 7.40 1.74
C ARG A 874 17.74 6.07 2.38
N VAL A 875 16.90 5.03 2.29
CA VAL A 875 17.10 3.76 3.02
C VAL A 875 18.08 2.78 2.37
N LEU A 876 18.33 2.87 1.06
CA LEU A 876 19.29 2.02 0.33
C LEU A 876 20.75 2.43 0.59
N ARG A 877 21.63 1.45 0.82
CA ARG A 877 23.09 1.67 0.99
C ARG A 877 23.75 2.22 -0.28
N PRO A 878 24.74 3.13 -0.19
CA PRO A 878 25.56 3.53 -1.35
C PRO A 878 26.19 2.30 -2.01
N GLY A 879 26.14 2.21 -3.35
CA GLY A 879 26.56 1.01 -4.09
C GLY A 879 25.58 -0.17 -4.07
N GLY A 880 24.47 -0.09 -3.32
CA GLY A 880 23.42 -1.11 -3.25
C GLY A 880 22.44 -1.06 -4.42
N PHE A 881 21.59 -2.09 -4.54
CA PHE A 881 20.77 -2.32 -5.72
C PHE A 881 19.27 -2.05 -5.52
N PHE A 882 18.60 -1.55 -6.57
CA PHE A 882 17.14 -1.52 -6.69
C PHE A 882 16.70 -2.42 -7.85
N VAL A 883 16.01 -3.52 -7.53
CA VAL A 883 15.54 -4.54 -8.48
C VAL A 883 14.05 -4.30 -8.78
N TRP A 884 13.76 -3.83 -9.99
CA TRP A 884 12.43 -3.42 -10.41
C TRP A 884 11.87 -4.33 -11.51
N SER A 885 10.83 -5.10 -11.19
CA SER A 885 10.05 -5.85 -12.17
C SER A 885 8.65 -5.28 -12.26
N ALA A 886 8.39 -4.44 -13.27
CA ALA A 886 7.09 -3.84 -13.54
C ALA A 886 6.78 -3.86 -15.04
N THR A 887 5.52 -3.62 -15.43
CA THR A 887 5.13 -3.62 -16.85
C THR A 887 5.87 -2.57 -17.71
N PRO A 888 6.26 -1.38 -17.20
CA PRO A 888 7.13 -0.42 -17.93
C PRO A 888 8.46 -1.01 -18.42
N VAL A 889 8.97 -2.03 -17.75
CA VAL A 889 10.28 -2.63 -18.04
C VAL A 889 10.24 -3.52 -19.30
N TYR A 890 9.06 -4.00 -19.70
CA TYR A 890 8.95 -5.03 -20.75
C TYR A 890 7.74 -4.95 -21.68
N GLN A 891 6.76 -4.10 -21.39
CA GLN A 891 5.61 -3.85 -22.28
C GLN A 891 5.84 -2.58 -23.10
N LYS A 892 5.19 -2.50 -24.26
CA LYS A 892 5.27 -1.35 -25.19
C LYS A 892 3.94 -0.60 -25.31
N LEU A 893 3.15 -0.57 -24.24
CA LEU A 893 1.95 0.27 -24.15
C LEU A 893 2.40 1.73 -23.93
N ALA A 894 1.64 2.72 -24.42
CA ALA A 894 2.03 4.13 -24.31
C ALA A 894 2.30 4.55 -22.86
N GLU A 895 1.37 4.24 -21.94
CA GLU A 895 1.51 4.47 -20.50
C GLU A 895 2.75 3.77 -19.91
N ASP A 896 3.01 2.50 -20.25
CA ASP A 896 4.20 1.77 -19.79
C ASP A 896 5.50 2.43 -20.29
N VAL A 897 5.52 2.96 -21.52
CA VAL A 897 6.68 3.65 -22.12
C VAL A 897 6.88 5.04 -21.51
N GLU A 898 5.82 5.80 -21.26
CA GLU A 898 5.86 7.09 -20.57
C GLU A 898 6.42 6.93 -19.14
N ILE A 899 5.92 5.94 -18.41
CA ILE A 899 6.41 5.60 -17.06
C ILE A 899 7.88 5.15 -17.09
N TRP A 900 8.29 4.36 -18.10
CA TRP A 900 9.68 3.94 -18.28
C TRP A 900 10.61 5.13 -18.57
N ASN A 901 10.18 6.07 -19.41
CA ASN A 901 10.95 7.26 -19.75
C ASN A 901 11.11 8.17 -18.52
N ALA A 902 10.01 8.51 -17.84
CA ALA A 902 10.04 9.34 -16.64
C ALA A 902 10.89 8.72 -15.51
N MET A 903 10.83 7.38 -15.34
CA MET A 903 11.72 6.65 -14.43
C MET A 903 13.18 6.72 -14.87
N SER A 904 13.46 6.56 -16.17
CA SER A 904 14.81 6.61 -16.71
C SER A 904 15.44 8.00 -16.55
N GLU A 905 14.67 9.07 -16.76
CA GLU A 905 15.11 10.45 -16.53
C GLU A 905 15.37 10.73 -15.04
N LEU A 906 14.41 10.37 -14.17
CA LEU A 906 14.54 10.54 -12.73
C LEU A 906 15.74 9.78 -12.15
N THR A 907 15.93 8.50 -12.51
CA THR A 907 17.09 7.71 -12.03
C THR A 907 18.42 8.29 -12.48
N LYS A 908 18.53 8.81 -13.71
CA LYS A 908 19.73 9.52 -14.19
C LYS A 908 19.95 10.83 -13.40
N ALA A 909 18.90 11.60 -13.15
CA ALA A 909 18.97 12.83 -12.36
C ALA A 909 19.34 12.58 -10.88
N MET A 910 18.99 11.39 -10.37
CA MET A 910 19.41 10.83 -9.08
C MET A 910 20.79 10.15 -9.11
N CYS A 911 21.51 10.18 -10.24
CA CYS A 911 22.81 9.53 -10.43
C CYS A 911 22.82 8.01 -10.19
N TRP A 912 21.68 7.33 -10.33
CA TRP A 912 21.59 5.88 -10.27
C TRP A 912 22.03 5.24 -11.59
N GLU A 913 22.92 4.26 -11.52
CA GLU A 913 23.45 3.52 -12.65
C GLU A 913 22.47 2.40 -13.04
N LEU A 914 22.04 2.34 -14.30
CA LEU A 914 21.23 1.21 -14.81
C LEU A 914 22.17 0.06 -15.20
N ILE A 915 22.28 -0.95 -14.33
CA ILE A 915 23.22 -2.07 -14.47
C ILE A 915 22.77 -3.06 -15.56
N SER A 916 21.47 -3.38 -15.60
CA SER A 916 20.91 -4.32 -16.58
C SER A 916 19.40 -4.16 -16.76
N VAL A 917 18.92 -4.59 -17.93
CA VAL A 917 17.49 -4.81 -18.23
C VAL A 917 17.35 -6.20 -18.85
N ASN A 918 17.21 -7.22 -17.99
CA ASN A 918 17.16 -8.62 -18.40
C ASN A 918 15.71 -9.12 -18.52
N LYS A 919 15.51 -10.21 -19.27
CA LYS A 919 14.20 -10.83 -19.51
C LYS A 919 14.18 -12.28 -19.05
N ASP A 920 13.31 -12.58 -18.09
CA ASP A 920 12.97 -13.94 -17.70
C ASP A 920 12.02 -14.52 -18.74
N THR A 921 12.52 -15.45 -19.56
CA THR A 921 11.77 -16.10 -20.64
C THR A 921 10.70 -17.07 -20.15
N VAL A 922 10.86 -17.62 -18.93
CA VAL A 922 9.92 -18.58 -18.33
C VAL A 922 8.71 -17.85 -17.77
N ASN A 923 8.93 -16.79 -16.97
CA ASN A 923 7.82 -15.98 -16.46
C ASN A 923 7.29 -14.94 -17.47
N ARG A 924 8.02 -14.69 -18.56
CA ARG A 924 7.78 -13.69 -19.61
C ARG A 924 7.72 -12.26 -19.03
N VAL A 925 8.72 -11.91 -18.23
CA VAL A 925 8.84 -10.59 -17.59
C VAL A 925 10.22 -9.98 -17.79
N GLY A 926 10.29 -8.65 -17.70
CA GLY A 926 11.55 -7.91 -17.58
C GLY A 926 11.86 -7.57 -16.13
N VAL A 927 13.16 -7.41 -15.85
CA VAL A 927 13.72 -6.88 -14.61
C VAL A 927 14.76 -5.83 -14.98
N ALA A 928 14.57 -4.60 -14.51
CA ALA A 928 15.57 -3.54 -14.57
C ALA A 928 16.20 -3.42 -13.18
N THR A 929 17.53 -3.44 -13.12
CA THR A 929 18.25 -3.27 -11.86
C THR A 929 19.15 -2.05 -11.91
N TYR A 930 18.95 -1.17 -10.94
CA TYR A 930 19.73 0.05 -10.76
C TYR A 930 20.68 -0.10 -9.59
N ARG A 931 21.78 0.66 -9.60
CA ARG A 931 22.73 0.77 -8.50
C ARG A 931 22.82 2.21 -8.01
N LYS A 932 22.73 2.41 -6.70
CA LYS A 932 22.93 3.72 -6.06
C LYS A 932 24.42 4.10 -6.12
N PRO A 933 24.81 5.37 -6.39
CA PRO A 933 26.22 5.75 -6.47
C PRO A 933 26.97 5.59 -5.14
N THR A 934 28.29 5.43 -5.24
CA THR A 934 29.23 5.27 -4.11
C THR A 934 30.04 6.53 -3.79
N THR A 935 29.97 7.58 -4.62
CA THR A 935 30.62 8.87 -4.40
C THR A 935 29.69 10.03 -4.73
N ASN A 936 30.00 11.25 -4.28
CA ASN A 936 29.24 12.45 -4.61
C ASN A 936 29.57 13.05 -5.98
N GLU A 937 30.58 12.54 -6.69
CA GLU A 937 31.08 13.13 -7.94
C GLU A 937 29.99 13.37 -8.98
N CYS A 938 29.05 12.42 -9.13
CA CYS A 938 27.95 12.60 -10.07
C CYS A 938 26.99 13.70 -9.59
N TYR A 939 26.64 13.74 -8.29
CA TYR A 939 25.76 14.77 -7.72
C TYR A 939 26.33 16.19 -7.90
N GLU A 940 27.65 16.33 -7.79
CA GLU A 940 28.40 17.59 -7.92
C GLU A 940 28.57 18.03 -9.38
N LYS A 941 28.61 17.09 -10.33
CA LYS A 941 28.72 17.35 -11.78
C LYS A 941 27.37 17.65 -12.46
N ARG A 942 26.24 17.65 -11.74
CA ARG A 942 24.90 17.91 -12.31
C ARG A 942 24.74 19.37 -12.72
N SER A 943 24.27 19.59 -13.95
CA SER A 943 23.93 20.93 -14.48
C SER A 943 22.70 21.57 -13.82
N GLN A 944 21.80 20.76 -13.27
CA GLN A 944 20.63 21.17 -12.52
C GLN A 944 20.54 20.36 -11.22
N ALA A 945 20.26 21.03 -10.11
CA ALA A 945 20.12 20.41 -8.79
C ALA A 945 18.70 19.88 -8.57
N GLU A 946 18.20 19.08 -9.50
CA GLU A 946 16.87 18.45 -9.42
C GLU A 946 17.03 16.92 -9.53
N PRO A 947 16.57 16.12 -8.55
CA PRO A 947 16.15 16.54 -7.21
C PRO A 947 17.28 17.23 -6.42
N PRO A 948 16.96 18.19 -5.52
CA PRO A 948 17.96 18.94 -4.76
C PRO A 948 18.65 18.08 -3.70
N PRO A 949 19.87 18.46 -3.25
CA PRO A 949 20.43 17.88 -2.03
C PRO A 949 19.55 18.24 -0.83
N CYS A 950 19.45 17.34 0.16
CA CYS A 950 18.83 17.68 1.43
C CYS A 950 19.68 18.71 2.19
N ALA A 951 19.04 19.54 3.01
CA ALA A 951 19.74 20.45 3.91
C ALA A 951 20.55 19.64 4.94
N ASP A 952 21.71 20.14 5.36
CA ASP A 952 22.57 19.42 6.31
C ASP A 952 21.96 19.30 7.73
N SER A 953 20.80 19.96 7.98
CA SER A 953 19.97 19.80 9.18
C SER A 953 18.84 18.75 9.06
N ASP A 954 18.60 18.19 7.86
CA ASP A 954 17.68 17.07 7.67
C ASP A 954 18.43 15.75 7.89
N ASP A 955 18.40 15.25 9.12
CA ASP A 955 18.98 13.95 9.43
C ASP A 955 18.31 12.85 8.59
N SER A 956 19.14 12.01 7.99
CA SER A 956 18.76 10.85 7.19
C SER A 956 18.24 9.66 8.00
N ASP A 957 18.56 9.58 9.29
CA ASP A 957 18.22 8.45 10.16
C ASP A 957 16.91 8.66 10.92
N ALA A 958 16.61 9.89 11.33
CA ALA A 958 15.31 10.35 11.77
C ALA A 958 14.18 9.89 10.83
N ALA A 959 13.32 9.00 11.34
CA ALA A 959 12.29 8.33 10.55
C ALA A 959 10.90 8.31 11.21
N TRP A 960 10.82 8.19 12.54
CA TRP A 960 9.54 8.10 13.24
C TRP A 960 8.75 9.42 13.16
N ASN A 961 7.54 9.37 12.58
CA ASN A 961 6.67 10.51 12.31
C ASN A 961 7.32 11.67 11.52
N VAL A 962 8.39 11.40 10.76
CA VAL A 962 9.08 12.40 9.93
C VAL A 962 8.41 12.46 8.53
N PRO A 963 8.02 13.64 8.02
CA PRO A 963 7.49 13.77 6.66
C PRO A 963 8.52 13.42 5.57
N LEU A 964 8.06 12.81 4.47
CA LEU A 964 8.88 12.60 3.28
C LEU A 964 9.37 13.93 2.73
N GLN A 965 10.65 13.96 2.35
CA GLN A 965 11.31 15.10 1.72
C GLN A 965 11.53 14.84 0.23
N ALA A 966 11.51 15.90 -0.58
CA ALA A 966 11.77 15.84 -2.02
C ALA A 966 13.24 16.21 -2.32
N CYS A 967 14.18 15.52 -1.66
CA CYS A 967 15.62 15.79 -1.74
C CYS A 967 16.46 14.50 -1.62
N MET A 968 17.77 14.61 -1.88
CA MET A 968 18.74 13.52 -1.72
C MET A 968 19.81 13.83 -0.67
N HIS A 969 20.03 12.91 0.27
CA HIS A 969 21.22 12.94 1.13
C HIS A 969 22.48 12.60 0.32
N LYS A 970 23.57 13.32 0.59
CA LYS A 970 24.91 13.04 0.04
C LYS A 970 25.41 11.66 0.49
N VAL A 971 26.30 11.05 -0.29
CA VAL A 971 27.04 9.86 0.13
C VAL A 971 28.09 10.27 1.18
N PRO A 972 28.20 9.58 2.33
CA PRO A 972 29.24 9.86 3.32
C PRO A 972 30.65 9.58 2.77
N THR A 973 31.59 10.51 2.97
CA THR A 973 32.97 10.41 2.43
C THR A 973 34.05 10.20 3.50
N GLY A 974 33.80 10.55 4.76
CA GLY A 974 34.77 10.34 5.85
C GLY A 974 34.90 8.86 6.21
N SER A 975 36.13 8.38 6.39
CA SER A 975 36.43 6.96 6.67
C SER A 975 35.76 6.39 7.92
N GLU A 976 35.49 7.25 8.91
CA GLU A 976 34.83 6.90 10.18
C GLU A 976 33.31 7.17 10.17
N VAL A 977 32.75 7.73 9.08
CA VAL A 977 31.34 8.10 9.01
C VAL A 977 30.49 6.93 8.51
N ARG A 978 29.37 6.64 9.18
CA ARG A 978 28.48 5.52 8.84
C ARG A 978 27.96 5.55 7.41
N GLY A 979 28.31 4.54 6.62
CA GLY A 979 27.90 4.36 5.22
C GLY A 979 28.88 4.89 4.17
N SER A 980 30.11 5.30 4.56
CA SER A 980 31.23 5.51 3.63
C SER A 980 31.92 4.20 3.21
N GLN A 981 31.85 3.17 4.05
CA GLN A 981 32.30 1.81 3.76
C GLN A 981 31.11 0.85 3.74
N TRP A 982 31.24 -0.27 3.03
CA TRP A 982 30.26 -1.35 3.12
C TRP A 982 30.42 -2.14 4.42
N PRO A 983 29.34 -2.76 4.93
CA PRO A 983 29.45 -3.77 5.98
C PRO A 983 30.38 -4.92 5.55
N GLU A 984 30.95 -5.59 6.54
CA GLU A 984 31.62 -6.88 6.39
C GLU A 984 30.70 -7.91 5.70
N GLN A 985 31.29 -8.95 5.11
CA GLN A 985 30.47 -10.02 4.52
C GLN A 985 29.76 -10.85 5.60
N TRP A 986 28.63 -11.46 5.24
CA TRP A 986 27.93 -12.40 6.10
C TRP A 986 28.69 -13.74 6.16
N PRO A 987 28.86 -14.38 7.34
CA PRO A 987 28.32 -14.02 8.65
C PRO A 987 29.15 -13.05 9.50
N THR A 988 30.39 -12.72 9.11
CA THR A 988 31.35 -11.91 9.90
C THR A 988 30.77 -10.60 10.44
N ARG A 989 29.91 -9.90 9.66
CA ARG A 989 29.22 -8.67 10.11
C ARG A 989 28.37 -8.83 11.38
N LEU A 990 27.94 -10.05 11.72
CA LEU A 990 27.10 -10.28 12.90
C LEU A 990 27.84 -10.09 14.22
N ASP A 991 29.12 -10.50 14.27
CA ASP A 991 29.91 -10.54 15.51
C ASP A 991 30.92 -9.38 15.58
N LYS A 992 31.32 -8.80 14.44
CA LYS A 992 32.27 -7.69 14.37
C LYS A 992 31.56 -6.35 14.58
N ALA A 993 32.06 -5.55 15.53
CA ALA A 993 31.59 -4.18 15.75
C ALA A 993 31.77 -3.31 14.48
N PRO A 994 30.79 -2.46 14.10
CA PRO A 994 30.91 -1.60 12.93
C PRO A 994 32.05 -0.59 13.03
N TYR A 995 32.73 -0.33 11.90
CA TYR A 995 33.93 0.51 11.81
C TYR A 995 33.77 1.97 12.29
N TRP A 996 32.54 2.45 12.39
CA TRP A 996 32.17 3.82 12.77
C TRP A 996 31.75 3.95 14.24
N LEU A 997 31.69 2.84 14.99
CA LEU A 997 31.66 2.89 16.45
C LEU A 997 33.08 3.17 16.93
N LEU A 998 33.29 4.34 17.54
CA LEU A 998 34.60 4.79 17.99
C LEU A 998 34.72 4.60 19.51
N ASN A 999 35.93 4.30 20.01
CA ASN A 999 36.19 4.20 21.46
C ASN A 999 36.00 5.53 22.21
N SER A 1000 35.90 6.66 21.50
CA SER A 1000 35.54 7.98 22.02
C SER A 1000 34.03 8.16 22.25
N GLN A 1001 33.19 7.30 21.67
CA GLN A 1001 31.74 7.30 21.87
C GLN A 1001 31.39 6.42 23.07
N VAL A 1002 30.49 6.90 23.94
CA VAL A 1002 29.94 6.12 25.05
C VAL A 1002 28.71 5.35 24.56
N GLY A 1003 28.72 4.04 24.77
CA GLY A 1003 27.63 3.12 24.45
C GLY A 1003 26.47 3.18 25.46
N VAL A 1004 25.41 2.43 25.17
CA VAL A 1004 24.13 2.46 25.90
C VAL A 1004 24.28 2.00 27.35
N TYR A 1005 25.24 1.12 27.67
CA TYR A 1005 25.53 0.70 29.05
C TYR A 1005 26.77 1.40 29.66
N GLY A 1006 27.20 2.53 29.08
CA GLY A 1006 28.21 3.42 29.67
C GLY A 1006 29.67 3.06 29.40
N LYS A 1007 29.96 2.01 28.61
CA LYS A 1007 31.31 1.64 28.15
C LYS A 1007 31.68 2.34 26.84
N PRO A 1008 32.94 2.29 26.36
CA PRO A 1008 33.28 2.63 24.98
C PRO A 1008 32.42 1.81 23.99
N ALA A 1009 31.84 2.44 22.96
CA ALA A 1009 30.77 1.82 22.15
C ALA A 1009 31.12 0.44 21.53
N PRO A 1010 32.34 0.18 21.03
CA PRO A 1010 32.71 -1.16 20.54
C PRO A 1010 32.81 -2.23 21.65
N GLU A 1011 33.27 -1.85 22.84
CA GLU A 1011 33.31 -2.72 24.02
C GLU A 1011 31.90 -3.00 24.55
N ASP A 1012 31.01 -2.01 24.44
CA ASP A 1012 29.61 -2.09 24.85
C ASP A 1012 28.81 -3.05 23.94
N PHE A 1013 28.96 -2.90 22.63
CA PHE A 1013 28.44 -3.83 21.61
C PHE A 1013 28.89 -5.28 21.86
N THR A 1014 30.18 -5.46 22.16
CA THR A 1014 30.76 -6.78 22.44
C THR A 1014 30.25 -7.35 23.77
N SER A 1015 30.07 -6.50 24.78
CA SER A 1015 29.52 -6.86 26.09
C SER A 1015 28.06 -7.31 26.02
N ASP A 1016 27.22 -6.61 25.25
CA ASP A 1016 25.83 -6.97 24.99
C ASP A 1016 25.75 -8.36 24.35
N TYR A 1017 26.55 -8.63 23.32
CA TYR A 1017 26.53 -9.91 22.64
C TYR A 1017 26.96 -11.07 23.57
N GLU A 1018 28.06 -10.95 24.30
CA GLU A 1018 28.48 -11.98 25.27
C GLU A 1018 27.52 -12.11 26.48
N HIS A 1019 26.78 -11.06 26.82
CA HIS A 1019 25.68 -11.13 27.78
C HIS A 1019 24.51 -11.96 27.25
N TRP A 1020 23.97 -11.62 26.09
CA TRP A 1020 22.85 -12.38 25.49
C TRP A 1020 23.24 -13.82 25.18
N LYS A 1021 24.47 -14.06 24.71
CA LYS A 1021 25.01 -15.39 24.45
C LYS A 1021 25.02 -16.26 25.71
N ARG A 1022 25.36 -15.67 26.86
CA ARG A 1022 25.29 -16.32 28.18
C ARG A 1022 23.85 -16.54 28.64
N VAL A 1023 22.99 -15.51 28.57
CA VAL A 1023 21.58 -15.57 29.00
C VAL A 1023 20.80 -16.62 28.21
N VAL A 1024 20.88 -16.57 26.87
CA VAL A 1024 20.14 -17.48 26.00
C VAL A 1024 20.63 -18.92 26.19
N SER A 1025 21.96 -19.15 26.14
CA SER A 1025 22.52 -20.51 26.22
C SER A 1025 22.39 -21.17 27.59
N LYS A 1026 22.52 -20.41 28.70
CA LYS A 1026 22.43 -20.96 30.06
C LYS A 1026 21.02 -20.97 30.66
N SER A 1027 20.11 -20.10 30.20
CA SER A 1027 18.77 -19.93 30.78
C SER A 1027 17.65 -20.16 29.77
N TYR A 1028 17.64 -19.44 28.64
CA TYR A 1028 16.46 -19.47 27.76
C TYR A 1028 16.30 -20.77 26.95
N LEU A 1029 17.39 -21.41 26.53
CA LEU A 1029 17.35 -22.67 25.77
C LEU A 1029 17.13 -23.92 26.65
N THR A 1030 17.34 -23.83 27.97
CA THR A 1030 17.46 -25.00 28.85
C THR A 1030 16.67 -24.90 30.17
N GLY A 1031 16.48 -23.71 30.72
CA GLY A 1031 15.91 -23.50 32.06
C GLY A 1031 14.45 -23.03 32.09
N ILE A 1032 13.97 -22.31 31.08
CA ILE A 1032 12.62 -21.69 31.07
C ILE A 1032 11.51 -22.54 30.43
N GLY A 1033 11.80 -23.79 30.04
CA GLY A 1033 10.79 -24.74 29.55
C GLY A 1033 10.14 -24.41 28.20
N ILE A 1034 10.76 -23.58 27.36
CA ILE A 1034 10.24 -23.27 26.01
C ILE A 1034 10.68 -24.35 25.01
N ASP A 1035 9.71 -24.93 24.30
CA ASP A 1035 9.96 -25.72 23.09
C ASP A 1035 10.26 -24.81 21.91
N TRP A 1036 11.55 -24.51 21.72
CA TRP A 1036 12.06 -23.67 20.63
C TRP A 1036 11.80 -24.23 19.23
N SER A 1037 11.39 -25.49 19.07
CA SER A 1037 10.95 -26.03 17.77
C SER A 1037 9.57 -25.52 17.34
N THR A 1038 8.78 -24.97 18.28
CA THR A 1038 7.46 -24.38 18.02
C THR A 1038 7.49 -22.88 17.74
N VAL A 1039 8.63 -22.21 17.95
CA VAL A 1039 8.78 -20.76 17.79
C VAL A 1039 9.28 -20.46 16.37
N ARG A 1040 8.66 -19.50 15.67
CA ARG A 1040 9.12 -19.02 14.34
C ARG A 1040 9.22 -17.50 14.26
N ASN A 1041 8.18 -16.80 14.68
CA ASN A 1041 8.06 -15.34 14.68
C ASN A 1041 8.38 -14.80 16.08
N VAL A 1042 9.55 -14.16 16.24
CA VAL A 1042 9.97 -13.54 17.49
C VAL A 1042 9.94 -12.01 17.36
N MET A 1043 9.63 -11.31 18.45
CA MET A 1043 9.86 -9.87 18.57
C MET A 1043 10.68 -9.60 19.83
N ASP A 1044 11.78 -8.85 19.66
CA ASP A 1044 12.52 -8.24 20.75
C ASP A 1044 12.01 -6.81 20.92
N MET A 1045 11.10 -6.63 21.87
CA MET A 1045 10.30 -5.41 22.05
C MET A 1045 11.14 -4.20 22.49
N ARG A 1046 12.32 -4.44 23.05
CA ARG A 1046 13.30 -3.40 23.37
C ARG A 1046 14.71 -3.90 23.10
N SER A 1047 15.08 -3.89 21.84
CA SER A 1047 16.43 -4.25 21.42
C SER A 1047 17.41 -3.08 21.61
N VAL A 1048 18.68 -3.41 21.85
CA VAL A 1048 19.80 -2.45 21.89
C VAL A 1048 20.71 -2.74 20.70
N TYR A 1049 21.79 -3.50 20.85
CA TYR A 1049 22.67 -3.85 19.73
C TYR A 1049 22.23 -5.11 18.96
N GLY A 1050 20.99 -5.57 19.14
CA GLY A 1050 20.47 -6.79 18.53
C GLY A 1050 21.11 -8.09 19.03
N GLY A 1051 21.83 -8.08 20.17
CA GLY A 1051 22.56 -9.25 20.67
C GLY A 1051 21.68 -10.47 20.93
N PHE A 1052 20.46 -10.29 21.44
CA PHE A 1052 19.47 -11.36 21.59
C PHE A 1052 19.19 -12.07 20.24
N ALA A 1053 18.90 -11.30 19.18
CA ALA A 1053 18.66 -11.84 17.85
C ALA A 1053 19.92 -12.45 17.20
N ALA A 1054 21.11 -11.92 17.49
CA ALA A 1054 22.37 -12.44 16.96
C ALA A 1054 22.67 -13.86 17.48
N VAL A 1055 22.40 -14.13 18.76
CA VAL A 1055 22.60 -15.47 19.36
C VAL A 1055 21.62 -16.51 18.79
N LEU A 1056 20.44 -16.05 18.37
CA LEU A 1056 19.37 -16.90 17.83
C LEU A 1056 19.58 -17.28 16.34
N LYS A 1057 20.70 -16.86 15.71
CA LYS A 1057 20.99 -17.03 14.27
C LYS A 1057 20.92 -18.46 13.73
N ASP A 1058 21.24 -19.46 14.55
CA ASP A 1058 21.36 -20.87 14.15
C ASP A 1058 20.04 -21.66 14.32
N LEU A 1059 19.01 -21.01 14.89
CA LEU A 1059 17.66 -21.56 15.00
C LEU A 1059 16.79 -21.09 13.82
N SER A 1060 15.74 -21.84 13.49
CA SER A 1060 14.83 -21.52 12.37
C SER A 1060 13.82 -20.41 12.68
N ILE A 1061 14.26 -19.33 13.30
CA ILE A 1061 13.48 -18.17 13.77
C ILE A 1061 13.91 -16.89 13.06
N TRP A 1062 13.08 -15.86 13.14
CA TRP A 1062 13.44 -14.47 12.81
C TRP A 1062 12.96 -13.55 13.93
N VAL A 1063 13.69 -12.46 14.16
CA VAL A 1063 13.41 -11.51 15.24
C VAL A 1063 13.10 -10.13 14.65
N MET A 1064 11.92 -9.59 14.96
CA MET A 1064 11.65 -8.16 14.84
C MET A 1064 12.36 -7.45 16.00
N ASN A 1065 13.50 -6.81 15.74
CA ASN A 1065 14.18 -5.99 16.75
C ASN A 1065 13.51 -4.61 16.78
N VAL A 1066 12.97 -4.21 17.93
CA VAL A 1066 12.29 -2.92 18.10
C VAL A 1066 13.19 -1.99 18.92
N VAL A 1067 13.59 -0.86 18.33
CA VAL A 1067 14.30 0.21 19.03
C VAL A 1067 13.28 1.29 19.39
N THR A 1068 13.18 1.63 20.67
CA THR A 1068 12.13 2.55 21.13
C THR A 1068 12.54 4.00 20.87
N VAL A 1069 11.58 4.85 20.47
CA VAL A 1069 11.84 6.24 20.05
C VAL A 1069 12.34 7.16 21.16
N ASP A 1070 12.28 6.70 22.40
CA ASP A 1070 12.79 7.32 23.63
C ASP A 1070 14.13 6.72 24.11
N SER A 1071 14.77 5.87 23.28
CA SER A 1071 16.06 5.24 23.56
C SER A 1071 17.16 5.70 22.59
N PRO A 1072 18.46 5.51 22.92
CA PRO A 1072 19.55 5.86 22.01
C PRO A 1072 19.45 5.10 20.68
N ASP A 1073 19.64 5.81 19.56
CA ASP A 1073 19.50 5.21 18.24
C ASP A 1073 20.59 4.16 17.97
N THR A 1074 20.18 2.91 18.09
CA THR A 1074 20.99 1.71 17.89
C THR A 1074 20.51 0.89 16.69
N LEU A 1075 19.42 1.31 16.04
CA LEU A 1075 18.84 0.58 14.90
C LEU A 1075 19.77 0.51 13.68
N PRO A 1076 20.55 1.55 13.32
CA PRO A 1076 21.59 1.43 12.31
C PRO A 1076 22.60 0.30 12.61
N ILE A 1077 22.96 0.08 13.87
CA ILE A 1077 23.91 -0.97 14.30
C ILE A 1077 23.29 -2.36 14.07
N ILE A 1078 22.02 -2.56 14.39
CA ILE A 1078 21.30 -3.81 14.12
C ILE A 1078 21.32 -4.13 12.61
N TYR A 1079 21.14 -3.13 11.76
CA TYR A 1079 21.25 -3.29 10.30
C TYR A 1079 22.69 -3.49 9.81
N GLU A 1080 23.71 -2.89 10.43
CA GLU A 1080 25.11 -3.24 10.17
C GLU A 1080 25.38 -4.73 10.45
N ARG A 1081 24.83 -5.28 11.55
CA ARG A 1081 24.96 -6.70 11.92
C ARG A 1081 24.35 -7.69 10.92
N GLY A 1082 23.63 -7.23 9.89
CA GLY A 1082 22.93 -8.13 8.97
C GLY A 1082 21.63 -8.70 9.56
N LEU A 1083 21.06 -8.00 10.53
CA LEU A 1083 19.72 -8.20 11.08
C LEU A 1083 18.79 -7.09 10.55
N PHE A 1084 17.51 -7.12 10.91
CA PHE A 1084 16.58 -6.01 10.66
C PHE A 1084 15.87 -5.59 11.94
N GLY A 1085 15.24 -4.42 11.90
CA GLY A 1085 14.40 -3.91 12.97
C GLY A 1085 13.60 -2.69 12.55
N ILE A 1086 12.93 -2.06 13.51
CA ILE A 1086 12.02 -0.95 13.29
C ILE A 1086 12.04 0.02 14.47
N TYR A 1087 11.82 1.31 14.21
CA TYR A 1087 11.50 2.27 15.28
C TYR A 1087 10.04 2.09 15.74
N HIS A 1088 9.77 2.25 17.04
CA HIS A 1088 8.40 2.26 17.56
C HIS A 1088 8.26 3.05 18.86
N ASP A 1089 7.11 3.68 19.06
CA ASP A 1089 6.66 4.11 20.38
C ASP A 1089 5.62 3.13 20.94
N TRP A 1090 5.92 2.46 22.06
CA TRP A 1090 5.02 1.51 22.71
C TRP A 1090 3.80 2.16 23.40
N CYS A 1091 3.72 3.49 23.40
CA CYS A 1091 2.50 4.21 23.72
C CYS A 1091 1.49 4.25 22.53
N GLU A 1092 1.86 3.74 21.35
CA GLU A 1092 0.98 3.50 20.21
C GLU A 1092 0.88 1.99 19.89
N SER A 1093 -0.16 1.54 19.17
CA SER A 1093 -0.21 0.15 18.68
C SER A 1093 0.77 -0.12 17.53
N PHE A 1094 1.33 -1.32 17.46
CA PHE A 1094 2.29 -1.73 16.45
C PHE A 1094 1.64 -1.97 15.08
N SER A 1095 2.34 -1.63 13.98
CA SER A 1095 1.88 -1.82 12.58
C SER A 1095 1.92 -3.29 12.10
N THR A 1096 1.25 -4.17 12.84
CA THR A 1096 1.13 -5.61 12.55
C THR A 1096 -0.29 -6.12 12.82
N TYR A 1097 -0.63 -7.24 12.20
CA TYR A 1097 -1.91 -7.92 12.43
C TYR A 1097 -1.95 -8.58 13.81
N PRO A 1098 -3.13 -8.77 14.40
CA PRO A 1098 -3.27 -9.55 15.63
C PRO A 1098 -2.79 -11.00 15.45
N ARG A 1099 -2.32 -11.62 16.55
CA ARG A 1099 -1.88 -13.02 16.61
C ARG A 1099 -0.70 -13.31 15.65
N SER A 1100 0.30 -12.43 15.62
CA SER A 1100 1.44 -12.54 14.68
C SER A 1100 2.67 -13.24 15.27
N TYR A 1101 2.98 -13.06 16.55
CA TYR A 1101 4.23 -13.53 17.16
C TYR A 1101 4.04 -14.76 18.06
N ASP A 1102 4.97 -15.70 17.99
CA ASP A 1102 5.03 -16.89 18.84
C ASP A 1102 5.76 -16.60 20.16
N LEU A 1103 6.71 -15.66 20.13
CA LEU A 1103 7.49 -15.22 21.28
C LEU A 1103 7.67 -13.70 21.26
N LEU A 1104 7.30 -13.05 22.36
CA LEU A 1104 7.69 -11.69 22.69
C LEU A 1104 8.80 -11.73 23.77
N HIS A 1105 9.84 -10.94 23.57
CA HIS A 1105 10.91 -10.72 24.53
C HIS A 1105 10.96 -9.24 24.91
N ALA A 1106 11.03 -8.94 26.20
CA ALA A 1106 11.10 -7.58 26.73
C ALA A 1106 12.15 -7.50 27.84
N ASP A 1107 13.23 -6.75 27.60
CA ASP A 1107 14.23 -6.42 28.61
C ASP A 1107 14.07 -4.95 29.02
N HIS A 1108 13.81 -4.70 30.31
CA HIS A 1108 13.71 -3.38 30.93
C HIS A 1108 12.87 -2.37 30.13
N LEU A 1109 11.67 -2.82 29.74
CA LEU A 1109 10.74 -2.10 28.87
C LEU A 1109 9.56 -1.53 29.66
N PHE A 1110 8.86 -2.37 30.43
CA PHE A 1110 7.60 -1.98 31.07
C PHE A 1110 7.83 -0.99 32.21
N SER A 1111 8.94 -1.12 32.94
CA SER A 1111 9.38 -0.16 33.97
C SER A 1111 9.63 1.25 33.43
N LYS A 1112 9.94 1.37 32.14
CA LYS A 1112 10.16 2.65 31.43
C LYS A 1112 8.86 3.16 30.81
N VAL A 1113 8.13 2.30 30.09
CA VAL A 1113 6.87 2.68 29.43
C VAL A 1113 5.79 3.05 30.44
N LYS A 1114 5.75 2.42 31.64
CA LYS A 1114 4.82 2.79 32.74
C LYS A 1114 4.96 4.25 33.23
N GLN A 1115 6.06 4.92 32.88
CA GLN A 1115 6.31 6.34 33.20
C GLN A 1115 5.75 7.30 32.13
N ARG A 1116 5.51 6.81 30.90
CA ARG A 1116 5.07 7.60 29.75
C ARG A 1116 3.58 7.41 29.41
N CYS A 1117 3.07 6.20 29.57
CA CYS A 1117 1.68 5.86 29.26
C CYS A 1117 1.18 4.68 30.11
N LYS A 1118 -0.13 4.40 30.03
CA LYS A 1118 -0.78 3.39 30.88
C LYS A 1118 -0.34 1.97 30.52
N LEU A 1119 0.00 1.18 31.53
CA LEU A 1119 0.48 -0.20 31.37
C LEU A 1119 -0.61 -1.15 30.82
N ASP A 1120 -1.89 -0.88 31.07
CA ASP A 1120 -3.03 -1.69 30.60
C ASP A 1120 -3.17 -1.69 29.06
N ALA A 1121 -2.94 -0.56 28.41
CA ALA A 1121 -2.90 -0.46 26.95
C ALA A 1121 -1.73 -1.26 26.34
N VAL A 1122 -0.54 -1.21 26.97
CA VAL A 1122 0.63 -1.97 26.51
C VAL A 1122 0.40 -3.48 26.66
N VAL A 1123 -0.23 -3.89 27.77
CA VAL A 1123 -0.63 -5.30 28.00
C VAL A 1123 -1.72 -5.76 27.02
N ALA A 1124 -2.68 -4.90 26.67
CA ALA A 1124 -3.67 -5.19 25.62
C ALA A 1124 -3.03 -5.33 24.23
N GLU A 1125 -2.04 -4.49 23.89
CA GLU A 1125 -1.26 -4.59 22.65
C GLU A 1125 -0.39 -5.86 22.62
N VAL A 1126 0.26 -6.21 23.74
CA VAL A 1126 0.99 -7.47 23.94
C VAL A 1126 0.11 -8.68 23.67
N ASP A 1127 -1.12 -8.72 24.19
CA ASP A 1127 -2.07 -9.78 23.84
C ASP A 1127 -2.49 -9.70 22.38
N ARG A 1128 -2.79 -8.51 21.85
CA ARG A 1128 -3.20 -8.34 20.45
C ARG A 1128 -2.18 -8.98 19.50
N ILE A 1129 -0.89 -8.69 19.64
CA ILE A 1129 0.15 -9.18 18.73
C ILE A 1129 0.59 -10.63 19.03
N SER A 1130 0.38 -11.12 20.26
CA SER A 1130 0.70 -12.50 20.65
C SER A 1130 -0.29 -13.52 20.11
N ARG A 1131 0.22 -14.63 19.57
CA ARG A 1131 -0.56 -15.83 19.23
C ARG A 1131 -1.11 -16.50 20.50
N PRO A 1132 -2.30 -17.13 20.46
CA PRO A 1132 -2.66 -18.12 21.48
C PRO A 1132 -1.56 -19.19 21.57
N GLU A 1133 -1.19 -19.59 22.79
CA GLU A 1133 -0.05 -20.45 23.14
C GLU A 1133 1.34 -19.84 22.85
N GLY A 1134 1.37 -18.62 22.30
CA GLY A 1134 2.53 -17.75 22.24
C GLY A 1134 2.94 -17.28 23.64
N LYS A 1135 4.20 -16.86 23.76
CA LYS A 1135 4.87 -16.67 25.05
C LYS A 1135 5.44 -15.26 25.17
N LEU A 1136 5.48 -14.76 26.40
CA LEU A 1136 6.14 -13.52 26.77
C LEU A 1136 7.25 -13.84 27.77
N ILE A 1137 8.46 -13.42 27.45
CA ILE A 1137 9.59 -13.35 28.39
C ILE A 1137 9.78 -11.89 28.78
N VAL A 1138 9.70 -11.57 30.06
CA VAL A 1138 9.99 -10.25 30.61
C VAL A 1138 11.16 -10.35 31.57
N ARG A 1139 12.17 -9.48 31.39
CA ARG A 1139 13.13 -9.10 32.42
C ARG A 1139 12.89 -7.64 32.78
N ASP A 1140 12.62 -7.35 34.03
CA ASP A 1140 12.35 -6.00 34.52
C ASP A 1140 12.46 -5.99 36.05
N ASP A 1141 12.19 -4.83 36.68
CA ASP A 1141 12.12 -4.75 38.15
C ASP A 1141 10.97 -5.61 38.75
N VAL A 1142 11.16 -6.04 39.99
CA VAL A 1142 10.21 -6.95 40.68
C VAL A 1142 8.81 -6.34 40.91
N GLU A 1143 8.69 -5.01 41.08
CA GLU A 1143 7.39 -4.34 41.24
C GLU A 1143 6.60 -4.38 39.92
N THR A 1144 7.26 -4.04 38.81
CA THR A 1144 6.73 -4.12 37.44
C THR A 1144 6.33 -5.55 37.09
N ILE A 1145 7.15 -6.56 37.41
CA ILE A 1145 6.82 -7.97 37.16
C ILE A 1145 5.62 -8.42 37.99
N GLY A 1146 5.51 -8.03 39.26
CA GLY A 1146 4.33 -8.33 40.08
C GLY A 1146 3.04 -7.73 39.52
N GLN A 1147 3.09 -6.50 38.99
CA GLN A 1147 1.96 -5.85 38.33
C GLN A 1147 1.57 -6.58 37.03
N LEU A 1148 2.55 -6.87 36.17
CA LEU A 1148 2.33 -7.59 34.90
C LEU A 1148 1.76 -9.00 35.14
N GLU A 1149 2.29 -9.75 36.10
CA GLU A 1149 1.80 -11.09 36.42
C GLU A 1149 0.34 -11.05 36.88
N SER A 1150 -0.03 -10.10 37.76
CA SER A 1150 -1.41 -9.89 38.19
C SER A 1150 -2.35 -9.60 37.01
N MET A 1151 -1.97 -8.64 36.16
CA MET A 1151 -2.76 -8.22 34.99
C MET A 1151 -2.96 -9.36 33.98
N LEU A 1152 -1.92 -10.14 33.69
CA LEU A 1152 -1.97 -11.25 32.73
C LEU A 1152 -2.67 -12.50 33.31
N ARG A 1153 -2.58 -12.75 34.63
CA ARG A 1153 -3.40 -13.77 35.29
C ARG A 1153 -4.90 -13.46 35.20
N LEU A 1154 -5.30 -12.19 35.28
CA LEU A 1154 -6.68 -11.74 35.04
C LEU A 1154 -7.12 -11.87 33.57
N MET A 1155 -6.18 -12.14 32.64
CA MET A 1155 -6.46 -12.50 31.23
C MET A 1155 -6.40 -14.01 31.00
N ASN A 1156 -6.35 -14.82 32.08
CA ASN A 1156 -6.18 -16.26 32.05
C ASN A 1156 -4.93 -16.72 31.27
N TRP A 1157 -3.82 -15.97 31.34
CA TRP A 1157 -2.51 -16.45 30.89
C TRP A 1157 -1.89 -17.38 31.94
N GLU A 1158 -1.09 -18.34 31.47
CA GLU A 1158 -0.46 -19.39 32.30
C GLU A 1158 1.01 -19.03 32.60
N VAL A 1159 1.33 -18.83 33.88
CA VAL A 1159 2.70 -18.53 34.34
C VAL A 1159 3.51 -19.81 34.37
N HIS A 1160 4.56 -19.88 33.54
CA HIS A 1160 5.48 -21.02 33.47
C HIS A 1160 6.64 -20.87 34.47
N LEU A 1161 7.15 -19.64 34.63
CA LEU A 1161 8.22 -19.31 35.57
C LEU A 1161 8.08 -17.85 36.01
N THR A 1162 8.14 -17.64 37.33
CA THR A 1162 8.49 -16.34 37.91
C THR A 1162 9.71 -16.54 38.79
N TYR A 1163 10.72 -15.69 38.62
CA TYR A 1163 11.96 -15.71 39.39
C TYR A 1163 12.38 -14.27 39.70
N SER A 1164 12.94 -14.04 40.89
CA SER A 1164 13.39 -12.71 41.34
C SER A 1164 14.66 -12.82 42.17
N LYS A 1165 15.67 -11.99 41.87
CA LYS A 1165 16.93 -11.91 42.61
C LYS A 1165 17.56 -10.53 42.43
N ASP A 1166 18.07 -9.95 43.52
CA ASP A 1166 18.78 -8.66 43.53
C ASP A 1166 18.03 -7.53 42.81
N GLU A 1167 16.74 -7.37 43.14
CA GLU A 1167 15.77 -6.40 42.58
C GLU A 1167 15.41 -6.55 41.09
N GLU A 1168 16.14 -7.35 40.31
CA GLU A 1168 15.69 -7.86 39.01
C GLU A 1168 14.73 -9.06 39.15
N GLY A 1169 13.86 -9.22 38.15
CA GLY A 1169 13.08 -10.45 37.96
C GLY A 1169 13.07 -10.96 36.51
N LEU A 1170 12.57 -12.19 36.37
CA LEU A 1170 12.33 -12.90 35.12
C LEU A 1170 10.95 -13.56 35.18
N LEU A 1171 10.05 -13.15 34.27
CA LEU A 1171 8.73 -13.74 34.07
C LEU A 1171 8.70 -14.44 32.70
N CYS A 1172 8.29 -15.71 32.68
CA CYS A 1172 7.94 -16.46 31.47
C CYS A 1172 6.48 -16.90 31.58
N ILE A 1173 5.65 -16.43 30.67
CA ILE A 1173 4.19 -16.59 30.73
C ILE A 1173 3.61 -16.88 29.33
N GLN A 1174 2.63 -17.77 29.27
CA GLN A 1174 2.03 -18.27 28.03
C GLN A 1174 0.58 -17.82 27.88
N LYS A 1175 0.23 -17.28 26.71
CA LYS A 1175 -1.13 -16.84 26.37
C LYS A 1175 -2.07 -18.03 26.18
N SER A 1176 -3.27 -17.98 26.76
CA SER A 1176 -4.31 -18.98 26.52
C SER A 1176 -5.26 -18.59 25.36
N PHE A 1177 -6.23 -19.45 25.05
CA PHE A 1177 -7.31 -19.15 24.11
C PHE A 1177 -8.44 -18.31 24.74
N TRP A 1178 -8.34 -17.91 26.01
CA TRP A 1178 -9.41 -17.24 26.72
C TRP A 1178 -9.73 -15.85 26.17
N ARG A 1179 -11.02 -15.49 26.26
CA ARG A 1179 -11.55 -14.16 25.94
C ARG A 1179 -12.68 -13.78 26.90
N PRO A 1180 -12.80 -12.49 27.27
CA PRO A 1180 -13.85 -11.99 28.13
C PRO A 1180 -15.22 -12.03 27.43
N THR A 1181 -16.28 -12.13 28.24
CA THR A 1181 -17.68 -12.14 27.77
C THR A 1181 -18.30 -10.75 27.67
N GLU A 1182 -17.76 -9.76 28.39
CA GLU A 1182 -18.16 -8.35 28.23
C GLU A 1182 -17.46 -7.72 27.03
N SER A 1183 -18.14 -6.82 26.32
CA SER A 1183 -17.63 -6.14 25.13
C SER A 1183 -17.59 -4.62 25.30
N GLU A 1184 -16.55 -3.99 24.78
CA GLU A 1184 -16.39 -2.53 24.70
C GLU A 1184 -16.41 -2.07 23.25
N THR A 1185 -17.18 -1.03 22.94
CA THR A 1185 -17.35 -0.52 21.56
C THR A 1185 -16.50 0.72 21.35
N LEU A 1186 -15.46 0.61 20.53
CA LEU A 1186 -14.54 1.71 20.25
C LEU A 1186 -15.10 2.57 19.11
N THR A 1187 -15.74 3.69 19.45
CA THR A 1187 -16.50 4.54 18.52
C THR A 1187 -15.69 5.03 17.31
N TYR A 1188 -14.37 5.23 17.45
CA TYR A 1188 -13.50 5.67 16.37
C TYR A 1188 -13.22 4.59 15.30
N ALA A 1189 -13.55 3.32 15.58
CA ALA A 1189 -13.32 2.15 14.73
C ALA A 1189 -14.62 1.38 14.37
N VAL A 1190 -15.78 2.01 14.58
CA VAL A 1190 -17.09 1.55 14.09
C VAL A 1190 -17.48 2.37 12.85
N ALA A 1191 -17.97 1.69 11.81
CA ALA A 1191 -18.38 2.29 10.54
C ALA A 1191 -19.72 3.05 10.64
#